data_AF-A0A8T1WTT5-F1
#
_entry.id   AF-A0A8T1WTT5-F1
#
_cell.length_a   1.000
_cell.length_b   1.000
_cell.length_c   1.000
_cell.angle_alpha   90.00
_cell.angle_beta   90.00
_cell.angle_gamma   90.00
#
_symmetry.space_group_name_H-M   'P 1'
#
loop_
_entity.id
_entity.type
_entity.pdbx_description
1 polymer ?
#
loop_
_entity_poly.entity_id
_entity_poly.type
_entity_poly.pdbx_seq_one_letter_code
_entity_poly.pdbx_strand_id
1 'polypeptide(L)'
;MLLLLALLLSSAFLHLVPALDDEGTEPPPQQLTLQRDSVLEAPLLELLLAPLWTESGDASTPLDIRLQSAFSQCRELGVTSFLYETSVDTSGGALPALDPLDVAYCHRLRYVRHQREHARSVRKELAAKHSVPENLPSVERRPAADVSFQEFFELYAEKSRPLILELHEDDKDPVAQLLGLTASSDDGGGIESTLDNFIGVCFGDNKSSKHQNENRGMSMRPMRVEDGSCAALLESTFRVPIYMTHDYLQRTNASRDEAFVPSIIDLPAAASDQDDGPASADDIVSCPYGLHMLVIPLGDSVGTHISLFNRKFKPIKMPVRMQEHREVALAADANVAAGSRGNTVLDAAIFEQAPEQYSSIELKPGKDMLFAPGGIIPSMRSAIPSSAGAKVLRFCYCDAANIKDVKQAAGLDALLMTEDNKDLGVYALLHAFQSPGFDTSFTRRPALSDCSWHNFVQWPREPAYLSKKNRRSRGGGANNDDVEGEDEQMSRRERLKQWQDDKRLRVAAMNVLGAGLWSHRSSSIKIPRQSRRRLSSTGSGGSHQGVAVPILKGVGDPGYTVVSGVDILSQNDLSTLVAQDPQHIFRTSGAQIKDVMLPRVLLSDVEEQVRVLSNNNSEESMGVVRSFEAWASHHSPRIFDVSAELVLADPPDASGPLRNAHAVRDRVVLALRGGVPFVFKLHYAQRAGALGLIIADANGSCSGSFDQSCVPGADKGRREGFAAQERHRLWDQARIPCVLVLQDAAKDLLERLNR
;
A
#
# COMPACT_ATOMS: atom_id res chain seq x y z
N MET A 1 -46.63 -32.06 -57.03
CA MET A 1 -45.55 -31.05 -56.81
C MET A 1 -46.05 -29.70 -56.31
N LEU A 2 -47.21 -29.19 -56.73
CA LEU A 2 -47.77 -27.93 -56.19
C LEU A 2 -48.28 -28.02 -54.73
N LEU A 3 -48.67 -29.20 -54.23
CA LEU A 3 -49.11 -29.38 -52.83
C LEU A 3 -47.96 -29.39 -51.82
N LEU A 4 -46.75 -29.81 -52.23
CA LEU A 4 -45.57 -29.85 -51.36
C LEU A 4 -44.92 -28.47 -51.21
N LEU A 5 -45.07 -27.60 -52.22
CA LEU A 5 -44.63 -26.20 -52.15
C LEU A 5 -45.53 -25.38 -51.21
N ALA A 6 -46.83 -25.68 -51.16
CA ALA A 6 -47.80 -25.00 -50.29
C ALA A 6 -47.62 -25.32 -48.79
N LEU A 7 -47.17 -26.54 -48.46
CA LEU A 7 -46.86 -26.94 -47.09
C LEU A 7 -45.53 -26.35 -46.57
N LEU A 8 -44.53 -26.15 -47.44
CA LEU A 8 -43.26 -25.51 -47.06
C LEU A 8 -43.35 -23.98 -46.96
N LEU A 9 -44.28 -23.34 -47.68
CA LEU A 9 -44.54 -21.90 -47.54
C LEU A 9 -45.41 -21.56 -46.31
N SER A 10 -46.18 -22.53 -45.79
CA SER A 10 -47.02 -22.31 -44.61
C SER A 10 -46.25 -22.38 -43.28
N SER A 11 -45.06 -23.00 -43.24
CA SER A 11 -44.19 -22.98 -42.05
C SER A 11 -43.29 -21.75 -41.96
N ALA A 12 -43.06 -21.03 -43.08
CA ALA A 12 -42.22 -19.84 -43.11
C ALA A 12 -42.96 -18.54 -42.72
N PHE A 13 -44.30 -18.52 -42.74
CA PHE A 13 -45.10 -17.33 -42.45
C PHE A 13 -45.62 -17.21 -41.01
N LEU A 14 -45.31 -18.16 -40.13
CA LEU A 14 -45.72 -18.14 -38.72
C LEU A 14 -44.73 -17.40 -37.76
N HIS A 15 -43.71 -16.73 -38.28
CA HIS A 15 -42.72 -16.01 -37.44
C HIS A 15 -42.60 -14.49 -37.68
N LEU A 16 -43.52 -13.86 -38.40
CA LEU A 16 -43.52 -12.40 -38.58
C LEU A 16 -44.92 -11.82 -38.29
N VAL A 17 -45.23 -11.67 -37.01
CA VAL A 17 -46.24 -10.73 -36.50
C VAL A 17 -45.48 -9.60 -35.79
N PRO A 18 -45.65 -8.33 -36.20
CA PRO A 18 -45.23 -7.20 -35.39
C PRO A 18 -46.30 -6.95 -34.32
N ALA A 19 -45.93 -7.13 -33.05
CA ALA A 19 -46.72 -6.64 -31.94
C ALA A 19 -46.60 -5.11 -31.90
N LEU A 20 -47.69 -4.43 -32.26
CA LEU A 20 -47.97 -3.05 -31.90
C LEU A 20 -49.06 -3.07 -30.82
N ASP A 21 -48.83 -2.22 -29.82
CA ASP A 21 -49.72 -1.82 -28.73
C ASP A 21 -49.99 -2.86 -27.63
N ASP A 22 -49.04 -2.95 -26.70
CA ASP A 22 -49.38 -3.12 -25.28
C ASP A 22 -48.68 -2.01 -24.47
N GLU A 23 -49.48 -1.27 -23.71
CA GLU A 23 -49.03 -0.14 -22.90
C GLU A 23 -48.14 -0.64 -21.75
N GLY A 24 -46.97 -0.01 -21.61
CA GLY A 24 -46.51 0.43 -20.29
C GLY A 24 -46.10 -0.62 -19.26
N THR A 25 -45.46 -1.72 -19.66
CA THR A 25 -44.66 -2.51 -18.69
C THR A 25 -43.24 -2.66 -19.23
N GLU A 26 -42.30 -1.87 -18.70
CA GLU A 26 -40.87 -2.12 -18.92
C GLU A 26 -40.57 -3.58 -18.56
N PRO A 27 -39.82 -4.34 -19.38
CA PRO A 27 -39.39 -5.66 -18.98
C PRO A 27 -38.67 -5.52 -17.63
N PRO A 28 -38.99 -6.35 -16.62
CA PRO A 28 -38.34 -6.25 -15.32
C PRO A 28 -36.82 -6.31 -15.54
N PRO A 29 -36.04 -5.44 -14.88
CA PRO A 29 -34.60 -5.44 -15.03
C PRO A 29 -34.13 -6.88 -14.82
N GLN A 30 -33.46 -7.47 -15.81
CA GLN A 30 -32.87 -8.80 -15.70
C GLN A 30 -31.91 -8.74 -14.51
N GLN A 31 -32.37 -9.24 -13.36
CA GLN A 31 -31.51 -9.41 -12.20
C GLN A 31 -30.44 -10.40 -12.63
N LEU A 32 -29.21 -9.92 -12.74
CA LEU A 32 -28.05 -10.78 -12.95
C LEU A 32 -27.94 -11.69 -11.72
N THR A 33 -28.52 -12.88 -11.80
CA THR A 33 -28.43 -13.90 -10.75
C THR A 33 -27.09 -14.60 -10.87
N LEU A 34 -26.31 -14.59 -9.78
CA LEU A 34 -25.04 -15.31 -9.71
C LEU A 34 -25.28 -16.82 -9.88
N GLN A 35 -24.64 -17.45 -10.85
CA GLN A 35 -24.74 -18.89 -11.03
C GLN A 35 -23.74 -19.59 -10.10
N ARG A 36 -24.21 -20.03 -8.93
CA ARG A 36 -23.37 -20.75 -7.96
C ARG A 36 -22.98 -22.14 -8.48
N ASP A 37 -21.69 -22.46 -8.43
CA ASP A 37 -21.17 -23.80 -8.71
C ASP A 37 -21.26 -24.65 -7.43
N SER A 38 -22.00 -25.76 -7.49
CA SER A 38 -22.21 -26.68 -6.35
C SER A 38 -20.91 -27.28 -5.81
N VAL A 39 -19.88 -27.44 -6.65
CA VAL A 39 -18.55 -27.89 -6.22
C VAL A 39 -17.88 -26.83 -5.36
N LEU A 40 -18.08 -25.54 -5.67
CA LEU A 40 -17.51 -24.42 -4.93
C LEU A 40 -18.29 -24.09 -3.64
N GLU A 41 -19.45 -24.70 -3.44
CA GLU A 41 -20.20 -24.61 -2.18
C GLU A 41 -19.70 -25.63 -1.12
N ALA A 42 -18.96 -26.66 -1.54
CA ALA A 42 -18.36 -27.68 -0.66
C ALA A 42 -17.52 -27.05 0.45
N PRO A 43 -17.53 -27.58 1.70
CA PRO A 43 -16.92 -26.96 2.88
C PRO A 43 -15.58 -26.28 2.63
N LEU A 44 -15.34 -25.10 3.22
CA LEU A 44 -14.12 -24.30 2.99
C LEU A 44 -12.84 -25.14 3.15
N LEU A 45 -12.82 -25.96 4.20
CA LEU A 45 -11.79 -26.96 4.48
C LEU A 45 -11.49 -27.87 3.27
N GLU A 46 -12.53 -28.41 2.63
CA GLU A 46 -12.39 -29.30 1.48
C GLU A 46 -11.80 -28.58 0.26
N LEU A 47 -12.26 -27.36 -0.01
CA LEU A 47 -11.75 -26.53 -1.12
C LEU A 47 -10.27 -26.16 -0.94
N LEU A 48 -9.87 -25.91 0.31
CA LEU A 48 -8.47 -25.62 0.65
C LEU A 48 -7.62 -26.88 0.55
N LEU A 49 -8.11 -28.04 0.99
CA LEU A 49 -7.37 -29.32 0.93
C LEU A 49 -7.30 -29.94 -0.47
N ALA A 50 -8.12 -29.48 -1.41
CA ALA A 50 -8.10 -29.97 -2.79
C ALA A 50 -6.69 -29.83 -3.41
N PRO A 51 -6.23 -30.81 -4.22
CA PRO A 51 -4.90 -30.79 -4.82
C PRO A 51 -4.58 -29.46 -5.51
N LEU A 52 -3.33 -29.01 -5.38
CA LEU A 52 -2.85 -27.77 -6.03
C LEU A 52 -2.31 -28.00 -7.45
N TRP A 53 -2.05 -29.26 -7.80
CA TRP A 53 -1.43 -29.71 -9.05
C TRP A 53 -2.14 -30.97 -9.55
N THR A 54 -2.12 -31.19 -10.85
CA THR A 54 -2.53 -32.46 -11.46
C THR A 54 -1.34 -33.42 -11.54
N GLU A 55 -1.59 -34.73 -11.66
CA GLU A 55 -0.54 -35.73 -11.89
C GLU A 55 0.26 -35.47 -13.19
N SER A 56 -0.31 -34.71 -14.14
CA SER A 56 0.35 -34.28 -15.38
C SER A 56 1.34 -33.13 -15.21
N GLY A 57 1.41 -32.49 -14.04
CA GLY A 57 2.25 -31.31 -13.80
C GLY A 57 1.68 -30.01 -14.39
N ASP A 58 0.42 -29.99 -14.85
CA ASP A 58 -0.22 -28.79 -15.36
C ASP A 58 -0.47 -27.75 -14.25
N ALA A 59 -0.38 -26.47 -14.62
CA ALA A 59 -0.38 -25.35 -13.68
C ALA A 59 -1.76 -25.03 -13.06
N SER A 60 -2.87 -25.55 -13.60
CA SER A 60 -4.23 -25.26 -13.13
C SER A 60 -5.07 -26.53 -12.97
N THR A 61 -5.58 -26.78 -11.77
CA THR A 61 -6.50 -27.90 -11.52
C THR A 61 -7.91 -27.58 -12.01
N PRO A 62 -8.78 -28.58 -12.22
CA PRO A 62 -10.19 -28.35 -12.57
C PRO A 62 -10.91 -27.41 -11.59
N LEU A 63 -10.55 -27.48 -10.30
CA LEU A 63 -11.07 -26.57 -9.28
C LEU A 63 -10.64 -25.13 -9.52
N ASP A 64 -9.41 -24.88 -9.95
CA ASP A 64 -8.91 -23.52 -10.22
C ASP A 64 -9.59 -22.88 -11.42
N ILE A 65 -9.88 -23.66 -12.46
CA ILE A 65 -10.62 -23.20 -13.63
C ILE A 65 -12.03 -22.76 -13.20
N ARG A 66 -12.70 -23.56 -12.36
CA ARG A 66 -14.02 -23.22 -11.78
C ARG A 66 -13.96 -21.97 -10.91
N LEU A 67 -12.97 -21.89 -10.01
CA LEU A 67 -12.74 -20.71 -9.17
C LEU A 67 -12.52 -19.46 -10.02
N GLN A 68 -11.72 -19.54 -11.07
CA GLN A 68 -11.44 -18.40 -11.96
C GLN A 68 -12.70 -17.96 -12.73
N SER A 69 -13.50 -18.90 -13.21
CA SER A 69 -14.77 -18.63 -13.88
C SER A 69 -15.76 -17.94 -12.93
N ALA A 70 -16.01 -18.51 -11.76
CA ALA A 70 -16.92 -17.96 -10.77
C ALA A 70 -16.43 -16.61 -10.20
N PHE A 71 -15.11 -16.43 -10.03
CA PHE A 71 -14.53 -15.15 -9.66
C PHE A 71 -14.77 -14.06 -10.73
N SER A 72 -14.72 -14.43 -12.01
CA SER A 72 -15.00 -13.50 -13.11
C SER A 72 -16.46 -13.03 -13.06
N GLN A 73 -17.40 -13.94 -12.77
CA GLN A 73 -18.80 -13.59 -12.53
C GLN A 73 -18.98 -12.66 -11.32
N CYS A 74 -18.37 -12.99 -10.18
CA CYS A 74 -18.39 -12.13 -8.98
C CYS A 74 -17.85 -10.71 -9.26
N ARG A 75 -16.81 -10.60 -10.10
CA ARG A 75 -16.25 -9.32 -10.52
C ARG A 75 -17.20 -8.53 -11.43
N GLU A 76 -17.89 -9.20 -12.35
CA GLU A 76 -18.90 -8.58 -13.23
C GLU A 76 -20.09 -8.05 -12.44
N LEU A 77 -20.45 -8.72 -11.34
CA LEU A 77 -21.47 -8.26 -10.38
C LEU A 77 -20.97 -7.14 -9.45
N GLY A 78 -19.71 -6.72 -9.56
CA GLY A 78 -19.14 -5.65 -8.75
C GLY A 78 -18.62 -6.07 -7.37
N VAL A 79 -18.65 -7.36 -7.02
CA VAL A 79 -18.08 -7.89 -5.77
C VAL A 79 -16.55 -7.96 -5.88
N THR A 80 -15.91 -6.79 -5.82
CA THR A 80 -14.49 -6.61 -6.17
C THR A 80 -13.64 -6.08 -5.02
N SER A 81 -14.24 -5.55 -3.95
CA SER A 81 -13.52 -4.91 -2.83
C SER A 81 -13.75 -5.66 -1.51
N PHE A 82 -12.75 -5.59 -0.63
CA PHE A 82 -12.75 -6.18 0.71
C PHE A 82 -13.73 -5.53 1.68
N LEU A 83 -14.23 -4.33 1.36
CA LEU A 83 -15.20 -3.59 2.16
C LEU A 83 -16.05 -2.73 1.23
N TYR A 84 -17.32 -3.11 1.13
CA TYR A 84 -18.44 -2.20 0.93
C TYR A 84 -19.61 -2.77 1.74
N GLU A 85 -19.51 -2.68 3.07
CA GLU A 85 -20.72 -2.66 3.90
C GLU A 85 -21.14 -1.19 4.06
N THR A 86 -22.22 -0.86 3.35
CA THR A 86 -23.24 0.15 3.70
C THR A 86 -22.89 1.65 3.64
N SER A 87 -23.23 2.28 2.51
CA SER A 87 -24.21 3.38 2.42
C SER A 87 -24.48 3.65 0.93
N VAL A 88 -25.67 3.35 0.42
CA VAL A 88 -26.81 4.28 0.35
C VAL A 88 -26.38 5.68 -0.14
N ASP A 89 -25.70 5.78 -1.28
CA ASP A 89 -25.70 7.02 -2.05
C ASP A 89 -26.74 6.94 -3.16
N THR A 90 -27.88 7.55 -2.84
CA THR A 90 -29.12 7.76 -3.59
C THR A 90 -28.96 8.69 -4.79
N SER A 91 -27.82 8.68 -5.49
CA SER A 91 -27.68 9.52 -6.69
C SER A 91 -26.83 8.85 -7.77
N GLY A 92 -27.51 8.06 -8.61
CA GLY A 92 -27.09 7.75 -9.97
C GLY A 92 -26.89 6.27 -10.27
N GLY A 93 -27.99 5.54 -10.49
CA GLY A 93 -27.98 4.17 -11.03
C GLY A 93 -27.56 3.10 -10.02
N ALA A 94 -28.42 2.83 -9.03
CA ALA A 94 -28.22 1.71 -8.12
C ALA A 94 -28.25 0.39 -8.91
N LEU A 95 -27.10 -0.29 -9.01
CA LEU A 95 -27.11 -1.72 -9.27
C LEU A 95 -27.99 -2.38 -8.20
N PRO A 96 -28.85 -3.34 -8.55
CA PRO A 96 -29.68 -4.04 -7.57
C PRO A 96 -28.81 -4.59 -6.45
N ALA A 97 -29.24 -4.40 -5.20
CA ALA A 97 -28.54 -4.95 -4.04
C ALA A 97 -28.42 -6.47 -4.23
N LEU A 98 -27.20 -6.98 -4.28
CA LEU A 98 -26.93 -8.41 -4.36
C LEU A 98 -27.42 -9.10 -3.09
N ASP A 99 -27.88 -10.35 -3.25
CA ASP A 99 -28.23 -11.21 -2.12
C ASP A 99 -27.01 -11.36 -1.18
N PRO A 100 -27.14 -11.15 0.15
CA PRO A 100 -26.05 -11.35 1.09
C PRO A 100 -25.35 -12.71 0.96
N LEU A 101 -26.09 -13.75 0.58
CA LEU A 101 -25.53 -15.08 0.33
C LEU A 101 -24.63 -15.11 -0.93
N ASP A 102 -24.95 -14.33 -1.96
CA ASP A 102 -24.09 -14.20 -3.16
C ASP A 102 -22.81 -13.44 -2.85
N VAL A 103 -22.89 -12.39 -2.02
CA VAL A 103 -21.71 -11.66 -1.53
C VAL A 103 -20.81 -12.57 -0.71
N ALA A 104 -21.38 -13.32 0.24
CA ALA A 104 -20.66 -14.28 1.06
C ALA A 104 -20.01 -15.38 0.20
N TYR A 105 -20.72 -15.90 -0.80
CA TYR A 105 -20.18 -16.84 -1.77
C TYR A 105 -18.97 -16.26 -2.50
N CYS A 106 -19.09 -15.06 -3.08
CA CYS A 106 -18.00 -14.38 -3.78
C CYS A 106 -16.78 -14.09 -2.89
N HIS A 107 -17.00 -13.67 -1.64
CA HIS A 107 -15.94 -13.47 -0.65
C HIS A 107 -15.19 -14.78 -0.36
N ARG A 108 -15.93 -15.86 -0.13
CA ARG A 108 -15.37 -17.20 0.07
C ARG A 108 -14.54 -17.66 -1.13
N LEU A 109 -15.02 -17.48 -2.36
CA LEU A 109 -14.27 -17.85 -3.57
C LEU A 109 -12.95 -17.08 -3.67
N ARG A 110 -12.98 -15.78 -3.38
CA ARG A 110 -11.80 -14.92 -3.38
C ARG A 110 -10.79 -15.37 -2.34
N TYR A 111 -11.25 -15.69 -1.13
CA TYR A 111 -10.40 -16.23 -0.07
C TYR A 111 -9.72 -17.52 -0.51
N VAL A 112 -10.49 -18.51 -0.97
CA VAL A 112 -9.98 -19.82 -1.42
C VAL A 112 -8.94 -19.65 -2.52
N ARG A 113 -9.25 -18.83 -3.53
CA ARG A 113 -8.34 -18.56 -4.63
C ARG A 113 -7.01 -17.98 -4.14
N HIS A 114 -7.05 -16.96 -3.29
CA HIS A 114 -5.85 -16.33 -2.74
C HIS A 114 -5.01 -17.32 -1.93
N GLN A 115 -5.63 -18.12 -1.06
CA GLN A 115 -4.90 -19.13 -0.26
C GLN A 115 -4.25 -20.20 -1.14
N ARG A 116 -4.94 -20.65 -2.20
CA ARG A 116 -4.39 -21.63 -3.15
C ARG A 116 -3.21 -21.05 -3.94
N GLU A 117 -3.33 -19.81 -4.41
CA GLU A 117 -2.23 -19.09 -5.07
C GLU A 117 -1.02 -18.92 -4.13
N HIS A 118 -1.28 -18.53 -2.87
CA HIS A 118 -0.26 -18.43 -1.83
C HIS A 118 0.48 -19.75 -1.60
N ALA A 119 -0.26 -20.84 -1.41
CA ALA A 119 0.31 -22.17 -1.19
C ALA A 119 1.15 -22.66 -2.39
N ARG A 120 0.75 -22.36 -3.63
CA ARG A 120 1.59 -22.64 -4.81
C ARG A 120 2.89 -21.85 -4.77
N SER A 121 2.83 -20.57 -4.42
CA SER A 121 4.02 -19.72 -4.29
C SER A 121 5.00 -20.30 -3.26
N VAL A 122 4.48 -20.72 -2.11
CA VAL A 122 5.28 -21.34 -1.03
C VAL A 122 5.93 -22.64 -1.52
N ARG A 123 5.16 -23.55 -2.11
CA ARG A 123 5.68 -24.82 -2.64
C ARG A 123 6.72 -24.63 -3.73
N LYS A 124 6.48 -23.69 -4.66
CA LYS A 124 7.44 -23.36 -5.73
C LYS A 124 8.78 -22.92 -5.15
N GLU A 125 8.76 -22.14 -4.08
CA GLU A 125 9.98 -21.70 -3.42
C GLU A 125 10.70 -22.81 -2.65
N LEU A 126 9.96 -23.68 -1.96
CA LEU A 126 10.54 -24.86 -1.30
C LEU A 126 11.19 -25.81 -2.33
N ALA A 127 10.53 -26.02 -3.47
CA ALA A 127 11.07 -26.84 -4.56
C ALA A 127 12.33 -26.22 -5.19
N ALA A 128 12.37 -24.89 -5.36
CA ALA A 128 13.51 -24.20 -5.93
C ALA A 128 14.78 -24.25 -5.04
N LYS A 129 14.63 -24.50 -3.74
CA LYS A 129 15.70 -24.38 -2.73
C LYS A 129 16.44 -25.68 -2.39
N HIS A 130 16.46 -26.66 -3.29
CA HIS A 130 17.37 -27.81 -3.14
C HIS A 130 18.87 -27.43 -3.24
N SER A 131 19.21 -26.17 -3.50
CA SER A 131 20.53 -25.58 -3.26
C SER A 131 20.43 -24.51 -2.18
N VAL A 132 20.70 -24.88 -0.92
CA VAL A 132 20.82 -23.93 0.18
C VAL A 132 21.97 -22.96 -0.15
N PRO A 133 21.76 -21.63 -0.17
CA PRO A 133 22.87 -20.71 -0.33
C PRO A 133 23.86 -20.91 0.82
N GLU A 134 25.13 -21.20 0.50
CA GLU A 134 26.17 -21.53 1.49
C GLU A 134 26.39 -20.45 2.56
N ASN A 135 25.88 -19.22 2.33
CA ASN A 135 25.97 -18.11 3.27
C ASN A 135 24.60 -17.42 3.43
N LEU A 136 23.91 -17.69 4.54
CA LEU A 136 22.75 -16.91 4.95
C LEU A 136 23.19 -15.49 5.33
N PRO A 137 22.43 -14.44 4.95
CA PRO A 137 22.75 -13.09 5.38
C PRO A 137 22.59 -12.97 6.90
N SER A 138 23.53 -12.29 7.56
CA SER A 138 23.40 -11.97 8.97
C SER A 138 22.46 -10.79 9.18
N VAL A 139 21.79 -10.75 10.34
CA VAL A 139 21.03 -9.57 10.74
C VAL A 139 21.97 -8.48 11.20
N GLU A 140 21.75 -7.27 10.69
CA GLU A 140 22.56 -6.11 11.03
C GLU A 140 22.34 -5.72 12.50
N ARG A 141 23.44 -5.39 13.19
CA ARG A 141 23.43 -4.87 14.57
C ARG A 141 23.95 -3.43 14.54
N ARG A 142 23.23 -2.52 15.18
CA ARG A 142 23.56 -1.09 15.21
C ARG A 142 23.28 -0.51 16.58
N PRO A 143 24.12 0.38 17.13
CA PRO A 143 23.77 1.14 18.31
C PRO A 143 22.51 1.97 18.08
N ALA A 144 21.56 1.92 19.01
CA ALA A 144 20.29 2.64 18.89
C ALA A 144 20.47 4.16 18.77
N ALA A 145 21.57 4.70 19.31
CA ALA A 145 21.94 6.11 19.21
C ALA A 145 22.44 6.52 17.81
N ASP A 146 22.98 5.57 17.04
CA ASP A 146 23.57 5.81 15.72
C ASP A 146 22.53 5.75 14.59
N VAL A 147 21.42 5.05 14.82
CA VAL A 147 20.35 4.90 13.84
C VAL A 147 19.38 6.07 13.98
N SER A 148 19.37 6.96 12.99
CA SER A 148 18.36 8.02 12.97
C SER A 148 16.96 7.44 12.64
N PHE A 149 15.90 8.09 13.13
CA PHE A 149 14.52 7.69 12.81
C PHE A 149 14.26 7.61 11.29
N GLN A 150 14.83 8.54 10.51
CA GLN A 150 14.69 8.55 9.05
C GLN A 150 15.38 7.34 8.40
N GLU A 151 16.61 7.05 8.83
CA GLU A 151 17.39 5.91 8.37
C GLU A 151 16.70 4.59 8.71
N PHE A 152 16.17 4.48 9.93
CA PHE A 152 15.38 3.33 10.37
C PHE A 152 14.25 3.03 9.37
N PHE A 153 13.47 4.06 9.03
CA PHE A 153 12.34 3.90 8.13
C PHE A 153 12.77 3.55 6.70
N GLU A 154 13.70 4.31 6.11
CA GLU A 154 14.09 4.17 4.70
C GLU A 154 14.89 2.90 4.41
N LEU A 155 15.74 2.46 5.34
CA LEU A 155 16.63 1.31 5.13
C LEU A 155 16.06 0.00 5.67
N TYR A 156 15.24 0.05 6.72
CA TYR A 156 14.79 -1.15 7.42
C TYR A 156 13.30 -1.39 7.26
N ALA A 157 12.46 -0.42 7.62
CA ALA A 157 11.00 -0.59 7.50
C ALA A 157 10.56 -0.73 6.03
N GLU A 158 10.91 0.25 5.18
CA GLU A 158 10.52 0.27 3.76
C GLU A 158 11.13 -0.91 2.97
N LYS A 159 12.36 -1.30 3.28
CA LYS A 159 13.04 -2.42 2.59
C LYS A 159 12.74 -3.78 3.20
N SER A 160 11.86 -3.85 4.21
CA SER A 160 11.54 -5.07 4.93
C SER A 160 12.79 -5.83 5.40
N ARG A 161 13.75 -5.11 6.00
CA ARG A 161 14.97 -5.68 6.57
C ARG A 161 14.91 -5.70 8.10
N PRO A 162 15.21 -6.84 8.75
CA PRO A 162 15.29 -6.91 10.20
C PRO A 162 16.54 -6.18 10.68
N LEU A 163 16.47 -5.63 11.89
CA LEU A 163 17.54 -4.87 12.52
C LEU A 163 17.57 -5.14 14.02
N ILE A 164 18.78 -5.29 14.57
CA ILE A 164 18.99 -5.30 16.02
C ILE A 164 19.56 -3.95 16.43
N LEU A 165 18.85 -3.29 17.32
CA LEU A 165 19.25 -2.03 17.92
C LEU A 165 19.87 -2.31 19.29
N GLU A 166 21.15 -1.98 19.44
CA GLU A 166 21.90 -2.17 20.68
C GLU A 166 21.69 -0.95 21.58
N LEU A 167 21.13 -1.18 22.75
CA LEU A 167 20.89 -0.17 23.78
C LEU A 167 22.20 0.11 24.53
N HIS A 168 22.32 1.32 25.07
CA HIS A 168 23.58 1.81 25.64
C HIS A 168 23.93 1.06 26.95
N GLU A 169 25.15 0.55 27.06
CA GLU A 169 25.55 -0.29 28.22
C GLU A 169 25.81 0.50 29.51
N ASP A 170 26.08 1.81 29.42
CA ASP A 170 26.43 2.63 30.60
C ASP A 170 25.22 2.98 31.49
N ASP A 171 24.00 2.69 31.03
CA ASP A 171 22.78 2.95 31.79
C ASP A 171 22.48 1.79 32.75
N LYS A 172 22.05 2.09 33.98
CA LYS A 172 21.73 1.05 34.99
C LYS A 172 20.58 0.13 34.57
N ASP A 173 19.64 0.67 33.79
CA ASP A 173 18.53 -0.05 33.16
C ASP A 173 18.19 0.63 31.82
N PRO A 174 18.87 0.26 30.73
CA PRO A 174 18.68 0.87 29.40
C PRO A 174 17.26 0.67 28.86
N VAL A 175 16.57 -0.40 29.22
CA VAL A 175 15.19 -0.67 28.78
C VAL A 175 14.22 0.25 29.51
N ALA A 176 14.35 0.39 30.84
CA ALA A 176 13.56 1.36 31.59
C ALA A 176 13.79 2.79 31.07
N GLN A 177 15.03 3.15 30.75
CA GLN A 177 15.36 4.46 30.19
C GLN A 177 14.75 4.68 28.80
N LEU A 178 14.84 3.69 27.91
CA LEU A 178 14.18 3.73 26.60
C LEU A 178 12.67 3.96 26.74
N LEU A 179 12.06 3.29 27.72
CA LEU A 179 10.63 3.37 28.02
C LEU A 179 10.26 4.54 28.95
N GLY A 180 11.20 5.42 29.31
CA GLY A 180 10.95 6.58 30.18
C GLY A 180 10.62 6.27 31.65
N LEU A 181 10.84 5.03 32.09
CA LEU A 181 10.57 4.53 33.45
C LEU A 181 11.71 4.91 34.42
N THR A 182 11.96 6.19 34.62
CA THR A 182 13.02 6.66 35.54
C THR A 182 12.50 6.83 36.96
N ALA A 183 13.18 6.22 37.95
CA ALA A 183 12.93 6.52 39.36
C ALA A 183 13.37 7.96 39.68
N SER A 184 12.53 8.74 40.38
CA SER A 184 13.00 9.97 41.00
C SER A 184 14.08 9.61 42.00
N SER A 185 15.28 10.18 41.84
CA SER A 185 16.49 9.85 42.59
C SER A 185 16.43 10.09 44.11
N ASP A 186 15.29 10.53 44.66
CA ASP A 186 15.19 11.04 46.03
C ASP A 186 14.61 10.05 47.05
N ASP A 187 13.99 8.93 46.63
CA ASP A 187 13.43 7.96 47.58
C ASP A 187 14.34 6.74 47.74
N GLY A 188 15.18 6.78 48.78
CA GLY A 188 16.12 5.71 49.18
C GLY A 188 15.47 4.42 49.73
N GLY A 189 14.33 3.99 49.17
CA GLY A 189 13.68 2.71 49.46
C GLY A 189 14.12 1.62 48.48
N GLY A 190 14.26 0.38 48.96
CA GLY A 190 14.80 -0.77 48.22
C GLY A 190 14.26 -0.89 46.79
N ILE A 191 15.19 -0.84 45.82
CA ILE A 191 14.92 -0.75 44.38
C ILE A 191 14.47 -2.12 43.88
N GLU A 192 13.18 -2.44 44.03
CA GLU A 192 12.52 -3.25 43.02
C GLU A 192 12.62 -2.47 41.70
N SER A 193 13.05 -3.11 40.61
CA SER A 193 13.33 -2.38 39.36
C SER A 193 12.05 -1.66 38.91
N THR A 194 12.15 -0.40 38.49
CA THR A 194 10.99 0.37 38.01
C THR A 194 10.27 -0.36 36.88
N LEU A 195 11.04 -1.11 36.09
CA LEU A 195 10.56 -2.01 35.05
C LEU A 195 9.71 -3.17 35.60
N ASP A 196 10.14 -3.85 36.68
CA ASP A 196 9.37 -4.94 37.29
C ASP A 196 8.05 -4.43 37.87
N ASN A 197 8.05 -3.26 38.52
CA ASN A 197 6.82 -2.64 39.00
C ASN A 197 5.87 -2.31 37.82
N PHE A 198 6.39 -1.71 36.74
CA PHE A 198 5.62 -1.46 35.54
C PHE A 198 5.04 -2.76 34.95
N ILE A 199 5.84 -3.82 34.86
CA ILE A 199 5.42 -5.12 34.36
C ILE A 199 4.30 -5.71 35.24
N GLY A 200 4.48 -5.71 36.56
CA GLY A 200 3.50 -6.24 37.51
C GLY A 200 2.17 -5.50 37.46
N VAL A 201 2.20 -4.17 37.42
CA VAL A 201 1.00 -3.33 37.37
C VAL A 201 0.30 -3.42 36.02
N CYS A 202 1.02 -3.22 34.91
CA CYS A 202 0.42 -3.10 33.59
C CYS A 202 0.13 -4.43 32.88
N PHE A 203 0.78 -5.52 33.26
CA PHE A 203 0.60 -6.83 32.61
C PHE A 203 0.17 -7.92 33.60
N GLY A 204 0.04 -7.59 34.88
CA GLY A 204 -0.33 -8.51 35.95
C GLY A 204 0.82 -9.37 36.46
N ASP A 205 0.70 -9.82 37.71
CA ASP A 205 1.69 -10.68 38.37
C ASP A 205 1.74 -12.10 37.79
N ASN A 206 2.95 -12.66 37.72
CA ASN A 206 3.20 -14.07 37.39
C ASN A 206 2.48 -15.07 38.32
N LYS A 207 1.95 -14.63 39.47
CA LYS A 207 1.43 -15.53 40.52
C LYS A 207 0.02 -16.07 40.24
N SER A 208 -0.76 -15.45 39.37
CA SER A 208 -2.12 -15.93 39.04
C SER A 208 -2.13 -17.19 38.16
N SER A 209 -0.99 -17.59 37.58
CA SER A 209 -0.89 -18.77 36.71
C SER A 209 -0.69 -20.10 37.45
N LYS A 210 -0.67 -20.12 38.78
CA LYS A 210 -0.53 -21.38 39.55
C LYS A 210 -1.64 -22.42 39.28
N HIS A 211 -2.73 -22.03 38.61
CA HIS A 211 -3.78 -22.94 38.14
C HIS A 211 -3.72 -23.30 36.63
N GLN A 212 -2.73 -22.80 35.87
CA GLN A 212 -2.55 -23.11 34.43
C GLN A 212 -1.45 -24.16 34.17
N ASN A 213 -1.19 -25.06 35.13
CA ASN A 213 -0.11 -26.03 35.10
C ASN A 213 -0.19 -27.12 34.00
N GLU A 214 -1.14 -27.04 33.06
CA GLU A 214 -1.34 -28.06 32.02
C GLU A 214 -0.98 -27.63 30.60
N ASN A 215 -0.77 -26.34 30.32
CA ASN A 215 -0.33 -25.90 28.99
C ASN A 215 1.13 -25.43 29.01
N ARG A 216 2.04 -26.29 28.52
CA ARG A 216 3.46 -25.97 28.28
C ARG A 216 3.71 -24.93 27.16
N GLY A 217 2.66 -24.26 26.67
CA GLY A 217 2.74 -23.35 25.53
C GLY A 217 3.18 -21.93 25.92
N MET A 218 3.55 -21.17 24.89
CA MET A 218 3.81 -19.73 24.99
C MET A 218 2.57 -19.00 25.53
N SER A 219 2.76 -18.14 26.55
CA SER A 219 1.68 -17.35 27.15
C SER A 219 1.85 -15.88 26.78
N MET A 220 0.75 -15.22 26.41
CA MET A 220 0.72 -13.79 26.07
C MET A 220 -0.13 -13.04 27.09
N ARG A 221 0.43 -11.95 27.62
CA ARG A 221 -0.21 -11.04 28.56
C ARG A 221 -0.28 -9.64 27.92
N PRO A 222 -1.46 -9.19 27.43
CA PRO A 222 -1.60 -7.84 26.87
C PRO A 222 -1.54 -6.78 27.98
N MET A 223 -1.12 -5.57 27.61
CA MET A 223 -1.10 -4.41 28.50
C MET A 223 -2.54 -4.00 28.88
N ARG A 224 -2.78 -3.82 30.17
CA ARG A 224 -4.08 -3.45 30.73
C ARG A 224 -4.24 -1.93 30.77
N VAL A 225 -4.40 -1.33 29.60
CA VAL A 225 -4.48 0.15 29.44
C VAL A 225 -5.67 0.74 30.22
N GLU A 226 -6.74 -0.03 30.43
CA GLU A 226 -7.93 0.39 31.17
C GLU A 226 -7.78 0.30 32.70
N ASP A 227 -6.76 -0.39 33.21
CA ASP A 227 -6.51 -0.45 34.66
C ASP A 227 -6.04 0.91 35.16
N GLY A 228 -6.70 1.46 36.18
CA GLY A 228 -6.40 2.81 36.67
C GLY A 228 -4.97 2.97 37.20
N SER A 229 -4.36 1.92 37.74
CA SER A 229 -2.97 1.95 38.23
C SER A 229 -1.99 1.94 37.06
N CYS A 230 -2.28 1.11 36.04
CA CYS A 230 -1.49 1.10 34.82
C CYS A 230 -1.62 2.43 34.06
N ALA A 231 -2.83 2.95 33.87
CA ALA A 231 -3.08 4.22 33.21
C ALA A 231 -2.28 5.37 33.86
N ALA A 232 -2.21 5.42 35.19
CA ALA A 232 -1.42 6.43 35.91
C ALA A 232 0.09 6.32 35.61
N LEU A 233 0.64 5.11 35.54
CA LEU A 233 2.05 4.89 35.15
C LEU A 233 2.29 5.27 33.69
N LEU A 234 1.34 4.90 32.81
CA LEU A 234 1.41 5.16 31.39
C LEU A 234 1.41 6.67 31.09
N GLU A 235 0.54 7.44 31.74
CA GLU A 235 0.46 8.89 31.57
C GLU A 235 1.67 9.65 32.15
N SER A 236 2.21 9.18 33.28
CA SER A 236 3.26 9.90 34.01
C SER A 236 4.67 9.62 33.50
N THR A 237 4.96 8.38 33.12
CA THR A 237 6.36 7.93 32.90
C THR A 237 6.58 7.19 31.60
N PHE A 238 5.62 6.38 31.15
CA PHE A 238 5.85 5.49 30.01
C PHE A 238 5.99 6.24 28.69
N ARG A 239 7.03 5.85 27.94
CA ARG A 239 7.31 6.30 26.58
C ARG A 239 7.40 5.11 25.64
N VAL A 240 6.78 5.24 24.47
CA VAL A 240 6.93 4.25 23.41
C VAL A 240 8.26 4.45 22.66
N PRO A 241 8.84 3.38 22.08
CA PRO A 241 10.00 3.51 21.22
C PRO A 241 9.78 4.54 20.11
N ILE A 242 10.76 5.42 19.90
CA ILE A 242 10.67 6.52 18.91
C ILE A 242 10.35 6.03 17.49
N TYR A 243 10.81 4.82 17.15
CA TYR A 243 10.58 4.14 15.87
C TYR A 243 9.12 3.79 15.59
N MET A 244 8.28 3.79 16.62
CA MET A 244 6.84 3.52 16.51
C MET A 244 5.99 4.78 16.45
N THR A 245 6.57 5.97 16.61
CA THR A 245 5.78 7.21 16.70
C THR A 245 4.88 7.47 15.48
N HIS A 246 5.04 6.73 14.38
CA HIS A 246 4.18 6.76 13.19
C HIS A 246 3.15 5.64 13.08
N ASP A 247 2.86 4.99 14.19
CA ASP A 247 1.86 3.94 14.22
C ASP A 247 0.47 4.46 13.83
N TYR A 248 0.04 4.03 12.65
CA TYR A 248 -1.28 4.27 12.11
C TYR A 248 -2.38 3.54 12.87
N LEU A 249 -2.08 2.44 13.57
CA LEU A 249 -3.08 1.76 14.40
C LEU A 249 -3.64 2.69 15.47
N GLN A 250 -2.78 3.53 16.07
CA GLN A 250 -3.17 4.52 17.07
C GLN A 250 -4.06 5.63 16.51
N ARG A 251 -4.08 5.82 15.19
CA ARG A 251 -5.01 6.72 14.49
C ARG A 251 -6.34 6.05 14.17
N THR A 252 -6.61 4.89 14.76
CA THR A 252 -7.86 4.16 14.62
C THR A 252 -8.38 3.73 16.00
N ASN A 253 -9.67 3.40 16.08
CA ASN A 253 -10.26 2.78 17.26
C ASN A 253 -9.73 1.36 17.53
N ALA A 254 -9.04 0.74 16.57
CA ALA A 254 -8.47 -0.59 16.76
C ALA A 254 -7.33 -0.59 17.79
N SER A 255 -6.69 0.54 18.06
CA SER A 255 -5.63 0.68 19.07
C SER A 255 -5.98 0.20 20.49
N ARG A 256 -7.29 0.09 20.80
CA ARG A 256 -7.78 -0.38 22.10
C ARG A 256 -7.96 -1.89 22.18
N ASP A 257 -7.86 -2.60 21.06
CA ASP A 257 -8.01 -4.05 21.04
C ASP A 257 -6.76 -4.73 21.61
N GLU A 258 -6.97 -5.78 22.43
CA GLU A 258 -5.91 -6.56 23.07
C GLU A 258 -4.90 -7.13 22.06
N ALA A 259 -5.32 -7.38 20.81
CA ALA A 259 -4.44 -7.87 19.75
C ALA A 259 -3.37 -6.86 19.29
N PHE A 260 -3.61 -5.56 19.50
CA PHE A 260 -2.76 -4.47 19.00
C PHE A 260 -2.02 -3.71 20.11
N VAL A 261 -2.42 -3.85 21.37
CA VAL A 261 -1.68 -3.27 22.50
C VAL A 261 -0.35 -4.01 22.72
N PRO A 262 0.65 -3.37 23.37
CA PRO A 262 1.88 -4.06 23.74
C PRO A 262 1.59 -5.27 24.62
N SER A 263 2.38 -6.32 24.49
CA SER A 263 2.13 -7.58 25.21
C SER A 263 3.44 -8.19 25.68
N ILE A 264 3.46 -8.73 26.90
CA ILE A 264 4.53 -9.59 27.35
C ILE A 264 4.25 -11.00 26.89
N ILE A 265 5.28 -11.65 26.33
CA ILE A 265 5.23 -13.04 25.91
C ILE A 265 6.21 -13.80 26.79
N ASP A 266 5.67 -14.76 27.54
CA ASP A 266 6.44 -15.69 28.35
C ASP A 266 6.81 -16.88 27.44
N LEU A 267 8.10 -17.00 27.12
CA LEU A 267 8.66 -18.07 26.29
C LEU A 267 8.92 -19.31 27.17
N PRO A 268 8.63 -20.52 26.68
CA PRO A 268 8.92 -21.74 27.42
C PRO A 268 10.44 -21.89 27.65
N ALA A 269 10.81 -22.50 28.78
CA ALA A 269 12.18 -22.90 29.04
C ALA A 269 12.65 -23.88 27.96
N ALA A 270 13.91 -23.75 27.51
CA ALA A 270 14.50 -24.74 26.61
C ALA A 270 14.51 -26.10 27.30
N ALA A 271 13.94 -27.11 26.64
CA ALA A 271 14.01 -28.48 27.13
C ALA A 271 15.48 -28.95 27.06
N SER A 272 15.97 -29.59 28.13
CA SER A 272 17.39 -29.96 28.30
C SER A 272 17.97 -30.86 27.20
N ASP A 273 17.13 -31.47 26.37
CA ASP A 273 17.50 -32.48 25.37
C ASP A 273 17.20 -32.04 23.92
N GLN A 274 16.80 -30.78 23.69
CA GLN A 274 16.25 -30.29 22.41
C GLN A 274 17.05 -29.17 21.74
N ASP A 275 18.36 -29.08 22.03
CA ASP A 275 19.21 -27.93 21.70
C ASP A 275 19.38 -27.62 20.20
N ASP A 276 18.98 -28.51 19.28
CA ASP A 276 19.11 -28.29 17.82
C ASP A 276 17.84 -28.65 17.01
N GLY A 277 16.69 -28.84 17.66
CA GLY A 277 15.45 -29.14 16.94
C GLY A 277 15.00 -27.97 16.04
N PRO A 278 14.46 -28.21 14.83
CA PRO A 278 13.96 -27.13 13.96
C PRO A 278 12.92 -26.27 14.68
N ALA A 279 12.84 -25.00 14.29
CA ALA A 279 11.84 -24.07 14.81
C ALA A 279 10.43 -24.67 14.71
N SER A 280 9.69 -24.71 15.83
CA SER A 280 8.31 -25.19 15.84
C SER A 280 7.37 -24.04 15.52
N ALA A 281 6.23 -24.37 14.91
CA ALA A 281 5.11 -23.43 14.76
C ALA A 281 4.68 -22.81 16.10
N ASP A 282 4.88 -23.54 17.20
CA ASP A 282 4.53 -23.10 18.56
C ASP A 282 5.44 -22.02 19.13
N ASP A 283 6.62 -21.85 18.55
CA ASP A 283 7.62 -20.86 18.97
C ASP A 283 7.48 -19.53 18.21
N ILE A 284 6.52 -19.40 17.30
CA ILE A 284 6.35 -18.21 16.47
C ILE A 284 5.79 -17.05 17.29
N VAL A 285 6.61 -16.00 17.40
CA VAL A 285 6.21 -14.70 17.93
C VAL A 285 5.96 -13.78 16.75
N SER A 286 4.73 -13.38 16.47
CA SER A 286 4.46 -12.46 15.35
C SER A 286 3.33 -11.49 15.66
N CYS A 287 3.32 -10.37 14.94
CA CYS A 287 2.20 -9.45 14.96
C CYS A 287 1.14 -9.84 13.91
N PRO A 288 -0.15 -9.58 14.20
CA PRO A 288 -1.23 -9.91 13.29
C PRO A 288 -1.14 -9.09 12.00
N TYR A 289 -1.79 -9.55 10.93
CA TYR A 289 -1.96 -8.84 9.64
C TYR A 289 -0.72 -8.23 8.94
N GLY A 290 0.51 -8.65 9.23
CA GLY A 290 1.69 -8.05 8.59
C GLY A 290 2.15 -6.78 9.28
N LEU A 291 1.70 -6.54 10.51
CA LEU A 291 2.19 -5.45 11.32
C LEU A 291 3.69 -5.63 11.59
N HIS A 292 4.38 -4.48 11.60
CA HIS A 292 5.74 -4.39 12.06
C HIS A 292 5.79 -4.76 13.54
N MET A 293 6.92 -5.33 13.94
CA MET A 293 7.11 -5.78 15.30
C MET A 293 8.42 -5.23 15.87
N LEU A 294 8.34 -4.68 17.08
CA LEU A 294 9.51 -4.45 17.94
C LEU A 294 9.45 -5.41 19.11
N VAL A 295 10.57 -6.06 19.41
CA VAL A 295 10.69 -7.02 20.50
C VAL A 295 11.87 -6.64 21.38
N ILE A 296 11.62 -6.59 22.69
CA ILE A 296 12.62 -6.28 23.72
C ILE A 296 12.69 -7.47 24.69
N PRO A 297 13.79 -8.21 24.77
CA PRO A 297 14.00 -9.23 25.79
C PRO A 297 14.08 -8.59 27.19
N LEU A 298 13.35 -9.18 28.13
CA LEU A 298 13.22 -8.74 29.52
C LEU A 298 13.90 -9.73 30.48
N GLY A 299 14.30 -9.24 31.66
CA GLY A 299 14.91 -10.04 32.74
C GLY A 299 16.44 -10.06 32.69
N ASP A 300 17.06 -10.76 33.66
CA ASP A 300 18.48 -10.51 33.98
C ASP A 300 19.47 -11.58 33.48
N SER A 301 19.02 -12.72 32.95
CA SER A 301 19.93 -13.88 32.83
C SER A 301 19.80 -14.79 31.62
N VAL A 302 18.69 -14.80 30.90
CA VAL A 302 18.48 -15.78 29.82
C VAL A 302 18.34 -15.08 28.46
N GLY A 303 19.32 -15.31 27.59
CA GLY A 303 19.25 -14.89 26.18
C GLY A 303 18.00 -15.43 25.48
N THR A 304 17.57 -14.76 24.42
CA THR A 304 16.51 -15.28 23.53
C THR A 304 17.13 -15.66 22.19
N HIS A 305 17.04 -16.94 21.83
CA HIS A 305 17.43 -17.42 20.52
C HIS A 305 16.30 -17.15 19.51
N ILE A 306 16.66 -16.62 18.35
CA ILE A 306 15.72 -16.20 17.31
C ILE A 306 16.14 -16.75 15.96
N SER A 307 15.19 -17.40 15.30
CA SER A 307 15.25 -17.75 13.88
C SER A 307 14.25 -16.92 13.09
N LEU A 308 14.67 -16.34 11.97
CA LEU A 308 13.84 -15.45 11.14
C LEU A 308 13.43 -16.13 9.84
N PHE A 309 12.12 -16.19 9.62
CA PHE A 309 11.53 -16.79 8.43
C PHE A 309 10.70 -15.79 7.65
N ASN A 310 10.49 -16.07 6.37
CA ASN A 310 9.55 -15.29 5.58
C ASN A 310 8.13 -15.55 6.07
N ARG A 311 7.32 -14.49 6.24
CA ARG A 311 5.92 -14.59 6.67
C ARG A 311 5.08 -15.52 5.82
N LYS A 312 5.39 -15.70 4.54
CA LYS A 312 4.66 -16.65 3.68
C LYS A 312 4.74 -18.11 4.15
N PHE A 313 5.74 -18.45 4.98
CA PHE A 313 5.84 -19.78 5.56
C PHE A 313 5.10 -19.90 6.89
N LYS A 314 4.56 -18.79 7.44
CA LYS A 314 3.86 -18.80 8.72
C LYS A 314 2.76 -19.88 8.69
N PRO A 315 2.83 -20.89 9.58
CA PRO A 315 1.70 -21.78 9.84
C PRO A 315 0.55 -20.93 10.31
N ILE A 316 -0.60 -21.13 9.72
CA ILE A 316 -1.77 -20.35 10.09
C ILE A 316 -2.54 -21.17 11.15
N LYS A 317 -2.67 -20.60 12.35
CA LYS A 317 -3.20 -21.27 13.55
C LYS A 317 -4.68 -20.94 13.74
N MET A 318 -5.53 -21.93 14.00
CA MET A 318 -6.94 -21.69 14.32
C MET A 318 -7.12 -21.00 15.69
N PRO A 319 -7.93 -19.93 15.81
CA PRO A 319 -8.22 -19.30 17.11
C PRO A 319 -9.04 -20.20 18.04
N VAL A 320 -8.74 -20.17 19.34
CA VAL A 320 -9.34 -21.03 20.38
C VAL A 320 -10.84 -20.75 20.61
N ARG A 321 -11.33 -19.52 20.35
CA ARG A 321 -12.76 -19.15 20.56
C ARG A 321 -13.74 -19.71 19.51
N MET A 322 -13.27 -20.42 18.48
CA MET A 322 -14.10 -20.91 17.37
C MET A 322 -14.39 -22.41 17.36
N GLN A 323 -14.00 -23.16 18.40
CA GLN A 323 -14.16 -24.62 18.44
C GLN A 323 -15.62 -25.10 18.66
N GLU A 324 -16.58 -24.23 18.95
CA GLU A 324 -17.94 -24.64 19.38
C GLU A 324 -19.07 -24.50 18.33
N HIS A 325 -18.83 -23.94 17.13
CA HIS A 325 -19.89 -23.77 16.11
C HIS A 325 -19.60 -24.57 14.84
N ARG A 326 -20.43 -25.58 14.59
CA ARG A 326 -20.10 -26.76 13.78
C ARG A 326 -20.40 -26.66 12.28
N GLU A 327 -20.94 -25.55 11.77
CA GLU A 327 -21.23 -25.51 10.32
C GLU A 327 -21.09 -24.15 9.60
N VAL A 328 -20.91 -23.03 10.31
CA VAL A 328 -20.43 -21.75 9.73
C VAL A 328 -19.69 -20.96 10.82
N ALA A 329 -18.36 -21.11 10.94
CA ALA A 329 -17.51 -20.21 11.70
C ALA A 329 -16.02 -20.45 11.35
N LEU A 330 -15.52 -19.73 10.34
CA LEU A 330 -14.08 -19.62 10.10
C LEU A 330 -13.76 -18.18 9.71
N ALA A 331 -13.50 -17.33 10.69
CA ALA A 331 -12.90 -16.02 10.47
C ALA A 331 -12.21 -15.58 11.78
N ALA A 332 -10.93 -15.24 11.88
CA ALA A 332 -9.81 -15.21 10.95
C ALA A 332 -8.81 -16.33 11.30
N ASP A 333 -7.83 -16.57 10.43
CA ASP A 333 -6.84 -17.66 10.44
C ASP A 333 -7.38 -19.07 10.08
N ALA A 334 -7.94 -19.23 8.88
CA ALA A 334 -8.29 -20.54 8.34
C ALA A 334 -7.12 -21.19 7.58
N ASN A 335 -6.25 -21.94 8.28
CA ASN A 335 -5.50 -23.04 7.66
C ASN A 335 -5.56 -24.30 8.51
N VAL A 336 -5.55 -25.38 7.77
CA VAL A 336 -6.00 -26.68 8.21
C VAL A 336 -4.78 -27.57 8.29
N ALA A 337 -4.53 -28.08 9.50
CA ALA A 337 -3.90 -29.36 9.70
C ALA A 337 -4.80 -30.23 10.59
N ALA A 338 -5.12 -31.42 10.10
CA ALA A 338 -5.28 -32.58 10.96
C ALA A 338 -4.59 -33.75 10.25
N GLY A 339 -3.39 -34.11 10.72
CA GLY A 339 -2.70 -35.34 10.32
C GLY A 339 -3.52 -36.57 10.76
N SER A 340 -3.40 -37.72 10.10
CA SER A 340 -2.16 -38.49 10.17
C SER A 340 -1.78 -39.26 8.89
N ARG A 341 -2.52 -39.16 7.77
CA ARG A 341 -2.13 -39.81 6.51
C ARG A 341 -2.57 -39.03 5.27
N GLY A 342 -1.75 -38.07 4.87
CA GLY A 342 -1.68 -37.50 3.51
C GLY A 342 -2.74 -36.44 3.16
N ASN A 343 -2.26 -35.35 2.55
CA ASN A 343 -2.97 -34.18 2.00
C ASN A 343 -3.08 -32.98 2.96
N THR A 344 -2.00 -32.19 3.05
CA THR A 344 -1.97 -30.88 3.73
C THR A 344 -1.53 -29.76 2.77
N VAL A 345 -2.03 -28.54 2.97
CA VAL A 345 -1.71 -27.39 2.10
C VAL A 345 -0.59 -26.52 2.66
N LEU A 346 -0.52 -26.27 3.97
CA LEU A 346 0.63 -25.72 4.70
C LEU A 346 0.60 -26.20 6.16
N ASP A 347 1.23 -27.34 6.46
CA ASP A 347 1.33 -27.90 7.82
C ASP A 347 2.52 -27.29 8.58
N ALA A 348 2.57 -27.44 9.91
CA ALA A 348 3.77 -27.25 10.72
C ALA A 348 4.98 -27.95 10.10
N ALA A 349 4.79 -29.15 9.52
CA ALA A 349 5.84 -29.87 8.79
C ALA A 349 6.39 -29.11 7.56
N ILE A 350 5.59 -28.24 6.92
CA ILE A 350 6.05 -27.39 5.81
C ILE A 350 6.85 -26.20 6.35
N PHE A 351 6.48 -25.66 7.50
CA PHE A 351 7.25 -24.63 8.18
C PHE A 351 8.57 -25.15 8.73
N GLU A 352 8.62 -26.39 9.22
CA GLU A 352 9.86 -27.05 9.63
C GLU A 352 10.85 -27.23 8.45
N GLN A 353 10.34 -27.25 7.21
CA GLN A 353 11.14 -27.24 5.98
C GLN A 353 11.42 -25.82 5.47
N ALA A 354 10.87 -24.79 6.11
CA ALA A 354 11.03 -23.43 5.67
C ALA A 354 12.50 -23.00 5.85
N PRO A 355 13.10 -22.43 4.80
CA PRO A 355 14.46 -21.93 4.87
C PRO A 355 14.50 -20.70 5.77
N GLU A 356 15.40 -20.72 6.76
CA GLU A 356 15.78 -19.51 7.48
C GLU A 356 16.22 -18.45 6.47
N GLN A 357 15.74 -17.22 6.64
CA GLN A 357 16.14 -16.11 5.77
C GLN A 357 17.43 -15.46 6.24
N TYR A 358 17.74 -15.60 7.52
CA TYR A 358 18.88 -14.98 8.18
C TYR A 358 19.53 -16.00 9.10
N SER A 359 20.82 -15.82 9.38
CA SER A 359 21.50 -16.57 10.43
C SER A 359 20.75 -16.42 11.75
N SER A 360 20.66 -17.50 12.53
CA SER A 360 20.11 -17.45 13.88
C SER A 360 20.82 -16.42 14.76
N ILE A 361 20.06 -15.85 15.69
CA ILE A 361 20.45 -14.66 16.45
C ILE A 361 20.22 -14.94 17.92
N GLU A 362 21.13 -14.50 18.77
CA GLU A 362 20.90 -14.38 20.20
C GLU A 362 20.62 -12.92 20.56
N LEU A 363 19.49 -12.65 21.22
CA LEU A 363 19.20 -11.37 21.85
C LEU A 363 19.55 -11.41 23.33
N LYS A 364 20.30 -10.41 23.77
CA LYS A 364 20.70 -10.21 25.16
C LYS A 364 19.65 -9.36 25.89
N PRO A 365 19.09 -9.85 27.02
CA PRO A 365 18.18 -9.08 27.85
C PRO A 365 18.80 -7.75 28.29
N GLY A 366 17.99 -6.70 28.30
CA GLY A 366 18.44 -5.35 28.63
C GLY A 366 19.30 -4.68 27.56
N LYS A 367 19.94 -5.40 26.63
CA LYS A 367 20.89 -4.81 25.68
C LYS A 367 20.39 -4.72 24.26
N ASP A 368 19.58 -5.68 23.83
CA ASP A 368 19.15 -5.75 22.43
C ASP A 368 17.68 -5.38 22.26
N MET A 369 17.34 -4.77 21.13
CA MET A 369 15.96 -4.61 20.66
C MET A 369 15.88 -5.07 19.21
N LEU A 370 14.98 -6.01 18.91
CA LEU A 370 14.78 -6.50 17.55
C LEU A 370 13.64 -5.74 16.87
N PHE A 371 13.93 -5.19 15.71
CA PHE A 371 12.91 -4.83 14.72
C PHE A 371 12.74 -5.97 13.71
N ALA A 372 11.53 -6.53 13.68
CA ALA A 372 11.10 -7.51 12.70
C ALA A 372 10.04 -6.87 11.78
N PRO A 373 10.33 -6.70 10.48
CA PRO A 373 9.38 -6.10 9.55
C PRO A 373 8.19 -7.04 9.29
N GLY A 374 7.07 -6.48 8.82
CA GLY A 374 5.80 -7.22 8.67
C GLY A 374 5.87 -8.47 7.79
N GLY A 375 6.78 -8.50 6.82
CA GLY A 375 7.04 -9.65 5.94
C GLY A 375 7.94 -10.75 6.55
N ILE A 376 8.44 -10.56 7.77
CA ILE A 376 9.31 -11.49 8.48
C ILE A 376 8.61 -11.96 9.76
N ILE A 377 8.74 -13.25 10.06
CA ILE A 377 8.25 -13.85 11.29
C ILE A 377 9.42 -14.43 12.09
N PRO A 378 9.61 -14.01 13.36
CA PRO A 378 10.56 -14.68 14.23
C PRO A 378 9.93 -15.88 14.94
N SER A 379 10.70 -16.95 15.00
CA SER A 379 10.56 -18.01 15.99
C SER A 379 11.49 -17.69 17.15
N MET A 380 11.01 -17.73 18.39
CA MET A 380 11.78 -17.34 19.57
C MET A 380 11.79 -18.45 20.62
N ARG A 381 12.97 -18.74 21.17
CA ARG A 381 13.18 -19.71 22.25
C ARG A 381 14.08 -19.13 23.33
N SER A 382 13.95 -19.65 24.54
CA SER A 382 14.92 -19.41 25.61
C SER A 382 16.29 -19.96 25.20
N ALA A 383 17.37 -19.17 25.31
CA ALA A 383 18.71 -19.59 24.89
C ALA A 383 19.38 -20.55 25.90
N ILE A 384 18.91 -20.59 27.15
CA ILE A 384 19.48 -21.44 28.20
C ILE A 384 18.38 -22.38 28.73
N PRO A 385 18.68 -23.68 28.96
CA PRO A 385 17.83 -24.58 29.73
C PRO A 385 17.83 -24.15 31.21
N SER A 386 17.06 -23.12 31.49
CA SER A 386 16.84 -22.52 32.80
C SER A 386 15.43 -22.87 33.26
N SER A 387 15.23 -23.09 34.56
CA SER A 387 13.88 -23.27 35.12
C SER A 387 12.98 -22.04 34.93
N ALA A 388 13.58 -20.87 34.73
CA ALA A 388 12.91 -19.64 34.34
C ALA A 388 13.02 -19.49 32.81
N GLY A 389 11.89 -19.57 32.10
CA GLY A 389 11.83 -19.24 30.67
C GLY A 389 12.18 -17.77 30.41
N ALA A 390 12.38 -17.42 29.13
CA ALA A 390 12.66 -16.04 28.72
C ALA A 390 11.35 -15.23 28.62
N LYS A 391 11.43 -13.91 28.81
CA LYS A 391 10.31 -12.99 28.62
C LYS A 391 10.65 -11.97 27.56
N VAL A 392 9.70 -11.65 26.70
CA VAL A 392 9.88 -10.60 25.70
C VAL A 392 8.70 -9.63 25.70
N LEU A 393 8.97 -8.33 25.64
CA LEU A 393 7.98 -7.29 25.40
C LEU A 393 7.83 -7.08 23.91
N ARG A 394 6.63 -7.33 23.39
CA ARG A 394 6.29 -7.18 21.97
C ARG A 394 5.43 -5.94 21.77
N PHE A 395 5.80 -5.14 20.77
CA PHE A 395 4.97 -4.09 20.22
C PHE A 395 4.60 -4.40 18.77
N CYS A 396 3.37 -4.13 18.37
CA CYS A 396 2.87 -4.28 17.02
C CYS A 396 2.43 -2.93 16.47
N TYR A 397 2.84 -2.57 15.26
CA TYR A 397 2.49 -1.29 14.66
C TYR A 397 2.38 -1.33 13.13
N CYS A 398 1.70 -0.32 12.59
CA CYS A 398 1.55 -0.10 11.16
C CYS A 398 2.07 1.28 10.78
N ASP A 399 2.86 1.41 9.72
CA ASP A 399 3.28 2.71 9.20
C ASP A 399 3.14 2.75 7.67
N ALA A 400 3.73 3.73 6.99
CA ALA A 400 3.65 3.80 5.53
C ALA A 400 4.30 2.60 4.83
N ALA A 401 5.33 2.00 5.42
CA ALA A 401 6.08 0.95 4.77
C ALA A 401 5.24 -0.32 4.60
N ASN A 402 4.34 -0.62 5.54
CA ASN A 402 3.56 -1.85 5.52
C ASN A 402 2.02 -1.67 5.46
N ILE A 403 1.47 -0.44 5.50
CA ILE A 403 0.00 -0.24 5.52
C ILE A 403 -0.73 -0.96 4.38
N LYS A 404 -0.14 -1.07 3.19
CA LYS A 404 -0.74 -1.77 2.06
C LYS A 404 -0.87 -3.27 2.33
N ASP A 405 0.21 -3.88 2.82
CA ASP A 405 0.25 -5.30 3.15
C ASP A 405 -0.70 -5.60 4.32
N VAL A 406 -0.78 -4.68 5.29
CA VAL A 406 -1.73 -4.76 6.40
C VAL A 406 -3.17 -4.69 5.91
N LYS A 407 -3.51 -3.74 5.04
CA LYS A 407 -4.85 -3.66 4.43
C LYS A 407 -5.19 -4.94 3.65
N GLN A 408 -4.23 -5.49 2.91
CA GLN A 408 -4.45 -6.71 2.14
C GLN A 408 -4.66 -7.92 3.04
N ALA A 409 -3.82 -8.10 4.07
CA ALA A 409 -3.92 -9.23 4.99
C ALA A 409 -5.19 -9.15 5.84
N ALA A 410 -5.45 -8.00 6.48
CA ALA A 410 -6.67 -7.80 7.26
C ALA A 410 -7.93 -7.90 6.36
N GLY A 411 -7.86 -7.37 5.13
CA GLY A 411 -8.96 -7.45 4.18
C GLY A 411 -9.28 -8.88 3.78
N LEU A 412 -8.26 -9.71 3.57
CA LEU A 412 -8.44 -11.13 3.28
C LEU A 412 -9.21 -11.84 4.40
N ASP A 413 -8.84 -11.57 5.64
CA ASP A 413 -9.45 -12.20 6.81
C ASP A 413 -10.89 -11.72 7.03
N ALA A 414 -11.14 -10.43 6.77
CA ALA A 414 -12.49 -9.87 6.79
C ALA A 414 -13.45 -10.49 5.75
N LEU A 415 -12.95 -11.12 4.68
CA LEU A 415 -13.81 -11.79 3.69
C LEU A 415 -14.62 -12.93 4.28
N LEU A 416 -14.08 -13.61 5.29
CA LEU A 416 -14.75 -14.77 5.89
C LEU A 416 -15.59 -14.40 7.11
N MET A 417 -15.49 -13.16 7.59
CA MET A 417 -16.23 -12.70 8.74
C MET A 417 -17.71 -12.52 8.38
N THR A 418 -18.58 -13.15 9.17
CA THR A 418 -20.02 -12.95 9.22
C THR A 418 -20.37 -12.03 10.40
N GLU A 419 -21.62 -11.56 10.47
CA GLU A 419 -22.07 -10.72 11.60
C GLU A 419 -21.86 -11.42 12.96
N ASP A 420 -22.03 -12.74 13.02
CA ASP A 420 -21.92 -13.55 14.24
C ASP A 420 -20.47 -13.78 14.72
N ASN A 421 -19.47 -13.54 13.87
CA ASN A 421 -18.05 -13.80 14.20
C ASN A 421 -17.12 -12.63 13.86
N LYS A 422 -17.68 -11.42 13.78
CA LYS A 422 -16.98 -10.21 13.40
C LYS A 422 -15.89 -9.86 14.41
N ASP A 423 -14.63 -9.88 13.97
CA ASP A 423 -13.54 -9.27 14.72
C ASP A 423 -13.66 -7.75 14.62
N LEU A 424 -14.12 -7.13 15.71
CA LEU A 424 -14.34 -5.69 15.77
C LEU A 424 -13.04 -4.90 15.57
N GLY A 425 -11.90 -5.43 16.00
CA GLY A 425 -10.59 -4.81 15.82
C GLY A 425 -10.20 -4.75 14.34
N VAL A 426 -10.37 -5.84 13.60
CA VAL A 426 -10.07 -5.91 12.16
C VAL A 426 -10.95 -4.98 11.35
N TYR A 427 -12.25 -4.97 11.61
CA TYR A 427 -13.17 -4.09 10.89
C TYR A 427 -12.93 -2.62 11.24
N ALA A 428 -12.70 -2.29 12.51
CA ALA A 428 -12.35 -0.94 12.92
C ALA A 428 -11.07 -0.47 12.21
N LEU A 429 -10.07 -1.34 12.13
CA LEU A 429 -8.81 -1.06 11.45
C LEU A 429 -9.01 -0.78 9.96
N LEU A 430 -9.68 -1.70 9.25
CA LEU A 430 -9.87 -1.58 7.82
C LEU A 430 -10.76 -0.39 7.44
N HIS A 431 -11.85 -0.18 8.17
CA HIS A 431 -12.74 0.96 7.95
C HIS A 431 -12.01 2.28 8.17
N ALA A 432 -11.20 2.38 9.23
CA ALA A 432 -10.39 3.55 9.48
C ALA A 432 -9.36 3.79 8.37
N PHE A 433 -8.71 2.75 7.87
CA PHE A 433 -7.77 2.82 6.75
C PHE A 433 -8.39 3.20 5.41
N GLN A 434 -9.70 3.03 5.25
CA GLN A 434 -10.44 3.40 4.04
C GLN A 434 -11.17 4.73 4.17
N SER A 435 -11.26 5.27 5.39
CA SER A 435 -11.90 6.55 5.64
C SER A 435 -11.23 7.65 4.79
N PRO A 436 -12.00 8.48 4.06
CA PRO A 436 -11.46 9.64 3.36
C PRO A 436 -10.75 10.64 4.29
N GLY A 437 -11.08 10.62 5.59
CA GLY A 437 -10.45 11.42 6.62
C GLY A 437 -9.19 10.81 7.24
N PHE A 438 -8.74 9.64 6.76
CA PHE A 438 -7.53 9.00 7.27
C PHE A 438 -6.29 9.85 6.93
N ASP A 439 -5.67 10.42 7.96
CA ASP A 439 -4.44 11.19 7.78
C ASP A 439 -3.23 10.27 7.59
N THR A 440 -2.60 10.38 6.43
CA THR A 440 -1.39 9.64 6.06
C THR A 440 -0.11 10.44 6.28
N SER A 441 -0.16 11.54 7.04
CA SER A 441 0.99 12.40 7.30
C SER A 441 1.94 11.81 8.36
N PHE A 442 3.22 12.14 8.27
CA PHE A 442 4.28 11.64 9.17
C PHE A 442 5.12 12.79 9.75
N THR A 443 5.33 12.77 11.07
CA THR A 443 6.31 13.63 11.77
C THR A 443 7.76 13.18 11.48
N ARG A 444 8.51 13.92 10.68
CA ARG A 444 9.90 13.54 10.31
C ARG A 444 10.90 13.45 11.46
N ARG A 445 10.64 14.22 12.51
CA ARG A 445 11.54 14.38 13.66
C ARG A 445 10.69 14.25 14.91
N PRO A 446 10.26 13.02 15.23
CA PRO A 446 9.54 12.80 16.46
C PRO A 446 10.39 13.33 17.62
N ALA A 447 9.81 14.19 18.43
CA ALA A 447 10.39 14.63 19.68
C ALA A 447 10.11 13.58 20.76
N LEU A 448 10.86 13.62 21.87
CA LEU A 448 10.60 12.72 23.00
C LEU A 448 9.19 12.90 23.59
N SER A 449 8.59 14.09 23.44
CA SER A 449 7.19 14.35 23.80
C SER A 449 6.21 13.57 22.93
N ASP A 450 6.54 13.32 21.65
CA ASP A 450 5.70 12.53 20.74
C ASP A 450 5.71 11.05 21.11
N CYS A 451 6.70 10.62 21.90
CA CYS A 451 6.82 9.27 22.43
C CYS A 451 6.03 9.05 23.73
N SER A 452 5.46 10.09 24.37
CA SER A 452 4.67 9.86 25.59
C SER A 452 3.46 8.99 25.29
N TRP A 453 3.10 8.08 26.19
CA TRP A 453 1.94 7.20 25.98
C TRP A 453 0.68 7.96 25.62
N HIS A 454 0.36 9.02 26.36
CA HIS A 454 -0.83 9.85 26.15
C HIS A 454 -0.93 10.37 24.71
N ASN A 455 0.16 10.95 24.18
CA ASN A 455 0.20 11.43 22.80
C ASN A 455 0.20 10.28 21.77
N PHE A 456 0.73 9.11 22.14
CA PHE A 456 0.81 7.96 21.27
C PHE A 456 -0.57 7.33 21.03
N VAL A 457 -1.38 7.13 22.08
CA VAL A 457 -2.70 6.47 22.00
C VAL A 457 -3.88 7.40 21.72
N GLN A 458 -3.62 8.68 21.45
CA GLN A 458 -4.68 9.67 21.20
C GLN A 458 -5.35 9.44 19.85
N TRP A 459 -6.69 9.32 19.86
CA TRP A 459 -7.52 9.18 18.67
C TRP A 459 -8.59 10.28 18.52
N PRO A 460 -8.78 10.87 17.31
CA PRO A 460 -7.81 10.89 16.21
C PRO A 460 -6.60 11.71 16.63
N ARG A 461 -5.40 11.29 16.23
CA ARG A 461 -4.20 12.07 16.50
C ARG A 461 -4.34 13.44 15.85
N GLU A 462 -4.09 14.50 16.61
CA GLU A 462 -4.11 15.85 16.06
C GLU A 462 -3.11 15.91 14.90
N PRO A 463 -3.53 16.35 13.70
CA PRO A 463 -2.62 16.48 12.58
C PRO A 463 -1.47 17.36 13.04
N ALA A 464 -0.24 16.87 12.91
CA ALA A 464 0.96 17.56 13.35
C ALA A 464 1.18 18.80 12.47
N TYR A 465 0.43 19.86 12.73
CA TYR A 465 0.76 21.19 12.23
C TYR A 465 2.08 21.56 12.88
N LEU A 466 3.08 21.88 12.07
CA LEU A 466 4.44 22.19 12.50
C LEU A 466 4.46 23.44 13.38
N SER A 467 4.17 23.31 14.67
CA SER A 467 4.47 24.31 15.69
C SER A 467 5.97 24.25 16.00
N LYS A 468 6.60 25.42 16.23
CA LYS A 468 8.06 25.52 16.44
C LYS A 468 8.52 24.97 17.81
N LYS A 469 7.66 24.25 18.54
CA LYS A 469 7.96 23.56 19.80
C LYS A 469 9.07 22.50 19.67
N ASN A 470 9.40 22.05 18.46
CA ASN A 470 10.40 21.00 18.21
C ASN A 470 11.86 21.48 18.13
N ARG A 471 12.21 22.64 18.71
CA ARG A 471 13.63 23.02 18.86
C ARG A 471 14.16 22.65 20.24
N ARG A 472 15.20 21.80 20.25
CA ARG A 472 16.13 21.62 21.39
C ARG A 472 16.69 22.99 21.79
N SER A 473 16.47 23.41 23.04
CA SER A 473 17.28 24.44 23.71
C SER A 473 18.73 23.97 23.76
N ARG A 474 19.51 24.34 22.75
CA ARG A 474 20.96 24.17 22.76
C ARG A 474 21.56 25.52 23.11
N GLY A 475 21.68 25.77 24.40
CA GLY A 475 22.28 26.97 24.96
C GLY A 475 22.07 27.00 26.47
N GLY A 476 22.96 26.32 27.20
CA GLY A 476 23.11 26.54 28.63
C GLY A 476 23.49 28.01 28.88
N GLY A 477 22.64 28.70 29.61
CA GLY A 477 22.88 30.02 30.17
C GLY A 477 21.97 30.13 31.38
N ALA A 478 22.54 29.92 32.57
CA ALA A 478 21.87 30.20 33.82
C ALA A 478 21.47 31.69 33.83
N ASN A 479 20.24 31.96 34.30
CA ASN A 479 19.56 33.26 34.39
C ASN A 479 18.73 33.65 33.16
N ASN A 480 17.44 33.32 33.18
CA ASN A 480 16.36 34.32 33.28
C ASN A 480 14.99 33.65 33.20
N ASP A 481 14.15 34.04 34.16
CA ASP A 481 12.70 34.10 34.25
C ASP A 481 11.86 33.52 33.09
N ASP A 482 10.89 32.69 33.50
CA ASP A 482 9.81 32.11 32.72
C ASP A 482 8.99 33.16 31.96
N VAL A 483 9.44 33.52 30.76
CA VAL A 483 8.60 34.17 29.76
C VAL A 483 8.14 33.09 28.79
N GLU A 484 6.83 32.80 28.82
CA GLU A 484 6.12 32.02 27.79
C GLU A 484 6.51 32.53 26.40
N GLY A 485 7.40 31.80 25.74
CA GLY A 485 7.96 32.20 24.45
C GLY A 485 6.87 32.22 23.39
N GLU A 486 6.60 33.41 22.85
CA GLU A 486 5.79 33.60 21.64
C GLU A 486 6.21 32.60 20.55
N ASP A 487 5.22 31.98 19.90
CA ASP A 487 5.36 31.05 18.77
C ASP A 487 6.08 31.72 17.59
N GLU A 488 7.39 31.88 17.71
CA GLU A 488 8.20 32.54 16.71
C GLU A 488 8.07 31.71 15.42
N GLN A 489 7.69 32.27 14.27
CA GLN A 489 7.48 31.45 13.07
C GLN A 489 8.79 30.82 12.55
N MET A 490 8.73 29.64 11.92
CA MET A 490 9.87 29.08 11.18
C MET A 490 10.39 30.09 10.13
N SER A 491 11.70 30.12 9.87
CA SER A 491 12.21 31.00 8.81
C SER A 491 11.66 30.56 7.44
N ARG A 492 11.49 31.49 6.50
CA ARG A 492 10.95 31.20 5.15
C ARG A 492 11.77 30.14 4.41
N ARG A 493 13.09 30.11 4.63
CA ARG A 493 14.01 29.14 4.02
C ARG A 493 13.80 27.72 4.56
N GLU A 494 13.56 27.61 5.87
CA GLU A 494 13.27 26.33 6.52
C GLU A 494 11.88 25.83 6.15
N ARG A 495 10.88 26.72 6.12
CA ARG A 495 9.55 26.40 5.58
C ARG A 495 9.63 25.85 4.16
N LEU A 496 10.48 26.42 3.31
CA LEU A 496 10.65 25.95 1.93
C LEU A 496 11.37 24.59 1.86
N LYS A 497 12.44 24.38 2.63
CA LYS A 497 13.16 23.10 2.65
C LYS A 497 12.26 21.98 3.21
N GLN A 498 11.59 22.26 4.32
CA GLN A 498 10.61 21.36 4.94
C GLN A 498 9.46 21.04 3.95
N TRP A 499 8.93 22.04 3.24
CA TRP A 499 7.92 21.83 2.21
C TRP A 499 8.42 20.96 1.04
N GLN A 500 9.67 21.14 0.60
CA GLN A 500 10.29 20.32 -0.45
C GLN A 500 10.46 18.87 -0.02
N ASP A 501 10.86 18.66 1.23
CA ASP A 501 11.02 17.34 1.82
C ASP A 501 9.64 16.68 2.09
N ASP A 502 8.62 17.46 2.52
CA ASP A 502 7.20 17.06 2.67
C ASP A 502 6.59 16.58 1.37
N LYS A 503 6.92 17.25 0.26
CA LYS A 503 6.53 16.75 -1.06
C LYS A 503 7.22 15.43 -1.43
N ARG A 504 8.49 15.21 -1.06
CA ARG A 504 9.20 13.95 -1.33
C ARG A 504 8.57 12.76 -0.59
N LEU A 505 8.30 12.92 0.69
CA LEU A 505 7.76 11.85 1.54
C LEU A 505 6.28 11.59 1.25
N ARG A 506 5.51 12.63 0.92
CA ARG A 506 4.12 12.49 0.46
C ARG A 506 4.05 11.77 -0.88
N VAL A 507 4.99 12.02 -1.81
CA VAL A 507 5.08 11.26 -3.06
C VAL A 507 5.44 9.80 -2.80
N ALA A 508 6.41 9.51 -1.92
CA ALA A 508 6.72 8.14 -1.52
C ALA A 508 5.52 7.44 -0.86
N ALA A 509 4.84 8.09 0.10
CA ALA A 509 3.65 7.56 0.76
C ALA A 509 2.48 7.37 -0.21
N MET A 510 2.25 8.29 -1.14
CA MET A 510 1.21 8.16 -2.18
C MET A 510 1.51 7.05 -3.18
N ASN A 511 2.79 6.84 -3.53
CA ASN A 511 3.23 5.74 -4.38
C ASN A 511 2.98 4.38 -3.69
N VAL A 512 3.23 4.28 -2.37
CA VAL A 512 2.95 3.08 -1.58
C VAL A 512 1.44 2.84 -1.41
N LEU A 513 0.65 3.92 -1.29
CA LEU A 513 -0.81 3.89 -1.19
C LEU A 513 -1.53 3.68 -2.55
N GLY A 514 -0.80 3.39 -3.63
CA GLY A 514 -1.38 2.98 -4.91
C GLY A 514 -1.82 4.13 -5.83
N ALA A 515 -1.44 5.38 -5.53
CA ALA A 515 -1.63 6.49 -6.45
C ALA A 515 -0.42 6.63 -7.38
N GLY A 516 -0.40 5.86 -8.47
CA GLY A 516 0.55 6.03 -9.58
C GLY A 516 1.96 5.50 -9.28
N LEU A 517 2.21 4.27 -9.71
CA LEU A 517 3.50 3.61 -9.65
C LEU A 517 4.36 4.08 -10.85
N TRP A 518 5.58 4.60 -10.58
CA TRP A 518 6.82 4.49 -11.41
C TRP A 518 7.45 5.77 -11.99
N SER A 519 7.98 6.66 -11.15
CA SER A 519 9.07 7.55 -11.59
C SER A 519 10.03 7.95 -10.46
N HIS A 520 11.32 7.95 -10.77
CA HIS A 520 12.36 8.60 -9.95
C HIS A 520 12.61 10.04 -10.40
N ARG A 521 12.97 10.91 -9.46
CA ARG A 521 13.37 12.30 -9.70
C ARG A 521 14.84 12.36 -10.16
N SER A 522 15.17 13.10 -11.23
CA SER A 522 16.58 13.42 -11.55
C SER A 522 17.05 14.73 -10.88
N SER A 523 18.37 14.90 -10.79
CA SER A 523 19.04 16.14 -10.33
C SER A 523 18.74 17.34 -11.27
N SER A 524 18.91 18.56 -10.75
CA SER A 524 18.49 19.80 -11.42
C SER A 524 19.23 20.03 -12.74
N ILE A 525 18.48 20.12 -13.85
CA ILE A 525 19.01 20.64 -15.11
C ILE A 525 19.01 22.17 -15.01
N LYS A 526 20.19 22.79 -15.04
CA LYS A 526 20.31 24.25 -15.19
C LYS A 526 20.11 24.57 -16.67
N ILE A 527 18.95 25.12 -17.02
CA ILE A 527 18.70 25.66 -18.36
C ILE A 527 19.48 27.00 -18.48
N PRO A 528 20.38 27.17 -19.46
CA PRO A 528 21.05 28.45 -19.68
C PRO A 528 20.04 29.51 -20.12
N ARG A 529 19.95 30.61 -19.39
CA ARG A 529 19.24 31.82 -19.85
C ARG A 529 20.07 32.47 -20.96
N GLN A 530 19.62 32.39 -22.21
CA GLN A 530 20.16 33.25 -23.27
C GLN A 530 19.23 34.42 -23.62
N SER A 531 19.88 35.57 -23.64
CA SER A 531 19.53 36.94 -24.07
C SER A 531 18.12 37.20 -24.62
N ARG A 532 17.33 37.94 -23.84
CA ARG A 532 16.35 38.90 -24.39
C ARG A 532 17.12 39.98 -25.15
N ARG A 533 17.01 40.00 -26.48
CA ARG A 533 17.23 41.23 -27.25
C ARG A 533 16.09 42.20 -26.95
N ARG A 534 16.48 43.43 -26.63
CA ARG A 534 15.68 44.59 -26.27
C ARG A 534 14.49 44.84 -27.21
N LEU A 535 13.33 45.11 -26.63
CA LEU A 535 12.52 46.29 -26.97
C LEU A 535 12.07 46.94 -25.65
N SER A 536 12.23 48.25 -25.60
CA SER A 536 12.18 49.14 -24.45
C SER A 536 10.78 49.40 -23.91
N SER A 537 10.58 49.28 -22.60
CA SER A 537 9.97 50.36 -21.81
C SER A 537 10.38 50.22 -20.34
N THR A 538 10.73 51.36 -19.76
CA THR A 538 11.18 51.56 -18.39
C THR A 538 10.01 51.43 -17.42
N GLY A 539 10.12 50.52 -16.44
CA GLY A 539 9.18 50.42 -15.33
C GLY A 539 9.64 49.40 -14.29
N SER A 540 9.98 49.91 -13.11
CA SER A 540 10.33 49.26 -11.84
C SER A 540 9.80 47.84 -11.56
N GLY A 541 10.64 46.98 -10.95
CA GLY A 541 10.19 46.04 -9.91
C GLY A 541 10.53 44.56 -10.09
N GLY A 542 11.23 43.99 -9.10
CA GLY A 542 11.13 42.57 -8.72
C GLY A 542 11.94 41.56 -9.54
N SER A 543 13.14 41.23 -9.06
CA SER A 543 13.83 39.98 -9.42
C SER A 543 13.04 38.77 -8.89
N HIS A 544 12.03 38.30 -9.63
CA HIS A 544 11.41 36.99 -9.38
C HIS A 544 12.46 35.90 -9.65
N GLN A 545 13.07 35.36 -8.58
CA GLN A 545 13.71 34.04 -8.63
C GLN A 545 12.62 33.04 -8.97
N GLY A 546 12.59 32.60 -10.24
CA GLY A 546 11.65 31.60 -10.71
C GLY A 546 11.79 30.33 -9.88
N VAL A 547 10.68 29.91 -9.27
CA VAL A 547 10.59 28.63 -8.58
C VAL A 547 10.81 27.55 -9.64
N ALA A 548 11.86 26.73 -9.48
CA ALA A 548 12.13 25.63 -10.41
C ALA A 548 11.03 24.58 -10.27
N VAL A 549 10.20 24.43 -11.30
CA VAL A 549 9.19 23.38 -11.39
C VAL A 549 9.90 22.05 -11.67
N PRO A 550 9.63 20.98 -10.90
CA PRO A 550 10.25 19.68 -11.15
C PRO A 550 9.72 19.07 -12.46
N ILE A 551 10.57 18.36 -13.19
CA ILE A 551 10.20 17.70 -14.45
C ILE A 551 10.11 16.19 -14.20
N LEU A 552 8.93 15.63 -14.47
CA LEU A 552 8.65 14.21 -14.57
C LEU A 552 9.07 13.70 -15.96
N LYS A 553 9.81 12.59 -16.01
CA LYS A 553 10.35 12.04 -17.25
C LYS A 553 9.62 10.74 -17.60
N GLY A 554 9.11 10.66 -18.82
CA GLY A 554 8.44 9.48 -19.38
C GLY A 554 9.19 8.92 -20.59
N VAL A 555 8.58 7.93 -21.26
CA VAL A 555 9.19 7.22 -22.39
C VAL A 555 9.66 8.22 -23.46
N GLY A 556 10.88 8.01 -23.97
CA GLY A 556 11.56 8.88 -24.94
C GLY A 556 12.36 10.04 -24.34
N ASP A 557 12.28 10.29 -23.03
CA ASP A 557 13.23 11.18 -22.35
C ASP A 557 14.59 10.49 -22.13
N PRO A 558 15.75 11.11 -22.43
CA PRO A 558 17.07 10.53 -22.19
C PRO A 558 17.34 10.14 -20.73
N GLY A 559 16.66 10.80 -19.78
CA GLY A 559 16.74 10.46 -18.37
C GLY A 559 15.61 9.56 -17.88
N TYR A 560 14.79 9.00 -18.77
CA TYR A 560 13.80 8.00 -18.42
C TYR A 560 14.45 6.63 -18.29
N THR A 561 14.41 6.08 -17.09
CA THR A 561 14.81 4.70 -16.82
C THR A 561 13.56 3.87 -16.64
N VAL A 562 13.33 2.91 -17.54
CA VAL A 562 12.27 1.91 -17.36
C VAL A 562 12.60 1.14 -16.07
N VAL A 563 11.80 1.34 -15.02
CA VAL A 563 11.87 0.46 -13.86
C VAL A 563 11.14 -0.82 -14.26
N SER A 564 11.86 -1.74 -14.90
CA SER A 564 11.39 -3.11 -15.07
C SER A 564 11.24 -3.72 -13.69
N GLY A 565 10.02 -3.75 -13.16
CA GLY A 565 9.71 -4.59 -12.03
C GLY A 565 9.84 -6.05 -12.46
N VAL A 566 10.98 -6.67 -12.10
CA VAL A 566 11.33 -8.11 -12.07
C VAL A 566 12.41 -8.52 -13.08
N ASP A 567 13.68 -8.37 -12.67
CA ASP A 567 14.80 -9.23 -13.10
C ASP A 567 14.72 -10.62 -12.42
N ILE A 568 13.63 -11.38 -12.63
CA ILE A 568 13.55 -12.80 -12.23
C ILE A 568 12.80 -13.64 -13.28
N LEU A 569 13.07 -13.44 -14.56
CA LEU A 569 12.85 -14.51 -15.55
C LEU A 569 14.04 -14.52 -16.50
N SER A 570 14.77 -15.63 -16.47
CA SER A 570 15.85 -15.93 -17.40
C SER A 570 15.32 -15.89 -18.84
N GLN A 571 16.14 -15.46 -19.80
CA GLN A 571 15.84 -15.50 -21.23
C GLN A 571 15.31 -16.86 -21.73
N ASN A 572 15.59 -17.95 -21.01
CA ASN A 572 15.06 -19.29 -21.30
C ASN A 572 13.57 -19.45 -20.98
N ASP A 573 13.03 -18.76 -19.97
CA ASP A 573 11.61 -18.86 -19.59
C ASP A 573 10.68 -18.09 -20.55
N LEU A 574 11.23 -17.06 -21.21
CA LEU A 574 10.52 -16.38 -22.31
C LEU A 574 10.44 -17.26 -23.56
N SER A 575 11.45 -18.11 -23.77
CA SER A 575 11.55 -18.97 -24.96
C SER A 575 10.57 -20.15 -24.89
N THR A 576 10.29 -20.66 -23.69
CA THR A 576 9.33 -21.74 -23.43
C THR A 576 7.88 -21.28 -23.47
N LEU A 577 7.58 -20.04 -23.03
CA LEU A 577 6.26 -19.42 -23.15
C LEU A 577 5.86 -19.11 -24.61
N VAL A 578 6.84 -18.78 -25.47
CA VAL A 578 6.62 -18.55 -26.90
C VAL A 578 6.34 -19.87 -27.66
N ALA A 579 6.75 -21.01 -27.12
CA ALA A 579 6.54 -22.32 -27.74
C ALA A 579 5.17 -22.96 -27.44
N GLN A 580 4.46 -22.50 -26.39
CA GLN A 580 3.24 -23.17 -25.90
C GLN A 580 1.93 -22.54 -26.39
N ASP A 581 1.90 -21.25 -26.79
CA ASP A 581 0.70 -20.62 -27.35
C ASP A 581 1.04 -19.47 -28.32
N PRO A 582 1.14 -19.73 -29.63
CA PRO A 582 1.53 -18.73 -30.61
C PRO A 582 0.44 -17.70 -30.95
N GLN A 583 -0.82 -17.90 -30.51
CA GLN A 583 -1.94 -17.09 -30.99
C GLN A 583 -2.57 -16.17 -29.94
N HIS A 584 -2.29 -16.36 -28.64
CA HIS A 584 -2.92 -15.57 -27.59
C HIS A 584 -2.01 -14.56 -26.87
N ILE A 585 -0.70 -14.53 -27.18
CA ILE A 585 0.22 -13.50 -26.71
C ILE A 585 0.40 -12.44 -27.80
N PHE A 586 -0.53 -11.47 -27.87
CA PHE A 586 -0.25 -10.22 -28.57
C PHE A 586 0.80 -9.42 -27.77
N ARG A 587 2.07 -9.72 -28.05
CA ARG A 587 3.28 -8.87 -27.92
C ARG A 587 3.29 -7.86 -26.76
N THR A 588 3.80 -8.28 -25.60
CA THR A 588 4.62 -7.40 -24.72
C THR A 588 6.12 -7.53 -24.98
N SER A 589 6.53 -8.38 -25.92
CA SER A 589 7.73 -8.16 -26.73
C SER A 589 7.29 -7.54 -28.06
N GLY A 590 6.92 -6.28 -28.00
CA GLY A 590 7.39 -5.43 -29.07
C GLY A 590 8.89 -5.68 -29.11
N ALA A 591 9.36 -6.28 -30.20
CA ALA A 591 10.44 -5.65 -30.91
C ALA A 591 10.31 -4.13 -30.65
N GLN A 592 11.41 -3.44 -30.35
CA GLN A 592 11.52 -2.15 -30.99
C GLN A 592 11.32 -2.44 -32.50
N ILE A 593 10.05 -2.54 -32.95
CA ILE A 593 9.61 -1.96 -34.21
C ILE A 593 10.39 -0.68 -34.17
N LYS A 594 11.27 -0.49 -35.16
CA LYS A 594 11.99 0.76 -35.37
C LYS A 594 10.93 1.85 -35.26
N ASP A 595 10.73 2.34 -34.03
CA ASP A 595 9.59 3.16 -33.71
C ASP A 595 10.02 4.46 -34.34
N VAL A 596 9.26 4.84 -35.36
CA VAL A 596 9.31 6.18 -35.91
C VAL A 596 9.35 7.09 -34.70
N MET A 597 10.48 7.78 -34.50
CA MET A 597 10.73 8.48 -33.25
C MET A 597 9.56 9.42 -32.99
N LEU A 598 8.72 9.05 -32.02
CA LEU A 598 7.55 9.84 -31.70
C LEU A 598 8.00 11.22 -31.24
N PRO A 599 7.24 12.28 -31.58
CA PRO A 599 7.62 13.63 -31.19
C PRO A 599 7.62 13.73 -29.68
N ARG A 600 8.75 14.16 -29.11
CA ARG A 600 8.87 14.39 -27.68
C ARG A 600 8.35 15.76 -27.31
N VAL A 601 7.61 15.83 -26.21
CA VAL A 601 7.02 17.05 -25.69
C VAL A 601 7.39 17.29 -24.24
N LEU A 602 7.55 18.57 -23.88
CA LEU A 602 7.52 19.07 -22.52
C LEU A 602 6.16 19.75 -22.29
N LEU A 603 5.31 19.11 -21.51
CA LEU A 603 3.99 19.59 -21.10
C LEU A 603 4.10 20.27 -19.73
N SER A 604 3.73 21.55 -19.65
CA SER A 604 3.68 22.31 -18.40
C SER A 604 2.29 22.90 -18.17
N ASP A 605 1.60 22.46 -17.12
CA ASP A 605 0.35 23.07 -16.65
C ASP A 605 0.60 24.27 -15.71
N VAL A 606 1.84 24.45 -15.23
CA VAL A 606 2.27 25.61 -14.45
C VAL A 606 2.56 26.80 -15.36
N GLU A 607 3.32 26.58 -16.43
CA GLU A 607 3.63 27.60 -17.43
C GLU A 607 2.53 27.71 -18.50
N GLU A 608 1.56 26.78 -18.50
CA GLU A 608 0.47 26.66 -19.46
C GLU A 608 1.00 26.61 -20.91
N GLN A 609 1.98 25.73 -21.13
CA GLN A 609 2.68 25.58 -22.40
C GLN A 609 2.90 24.12 -22.77
N VAL A 610 2.90 23.85 -24.08
CA VAL A 610 3.37 22.60 -24.67
C VAL A 610 4.56 22.91 -25.57
N ARG A 611 5.73 22.36 -25.27
CA ARG A 611 6.95 22.55 -26.05
C ARG A 611 7.32 21.26 -26.75
N VAL A 612 7.51 21.32 -28.06
CA VAL A 612 8.04 20.19 -28.85
C VAL A 612 9.56 20.25 -28.81
N LEU A 613 10.19 19.15 -28.40
CA LEU A 613 11.64 19.04 -28.24
C LEU A 613 12.27 18.41 -29.49
N SER A 614 13.48 18.85 -29.84
CA SER A 614 14.27 18.24 -30.93
C SER A 614 15.07 17.06 -30.40
N ASN A 615 15.09 15.95 -31.15
CA ASN A 615 15.91 14.76 -30.83
C ASN A 615 17.33 14.83 -31.45
N ASN A 616 17.90 16.02 -31.70
CA ASN A 616 19.25 16.11 -32.25
C ASN A 616 20.30 15.64 -31.22
N ASN A 617 21.07 14.61 -31.58
CA ASN A 617 21.99 13.82 -30.75
C ASN A 617 23.25 14.56 -30.21
N SER A 618 23.25 15.88 -30.06
CA SER A 618 24.37 16.60 -29.43
C SER A 618 24.04 16.90 -27.96
N GLU A 619 24.76 16.25 -27.04
CA GLU A 619 24.50 16.09 -25.60
C GLU A 619 24.36 17.37 -24.74
N GLU A 620 24.41 18.60 -25.25
CA GLU A 620 24.47 19.79 -24.38
C GLU A 620 23.37 20.85 -24.54
N SER A 621 22.39 20.70 -25.44
CA SER A 621 21.13 21.46 -25.30
C SER A 621 19.99 20.84 -26.09
N MET A 622 18.96 20.36 -25.38
CA MET A 622 17.67 20.06 -26.02
C MET A 622 17.05 21.36 -26.51
N GLY A 623 17.10 21.59 -27.82
CA GLY A 623 16.45 22.73 -28.45
C GLY A 623 14.93 22.57 -28.44
N VAL A 624 14.22 23.61 -27.99
CA VAL A 624 12.77 23.73 -28.20
C VAL A 624 12.53 24.04 -29.67
N VAL A 625 11.91 23.12 -30.40
CA VAL A 625 11.57 23.30 -31.82
C VAL A 625 10.41 24.28 -31.96
N ARG A 626 9.38 24.08 -31.14
CA ARG A 626 8.15 24.87 -31.18
C ARG A 626 7.54 24.92 -29.79
N SER A 627 6.94 26.05 -29.45
CA SER A 627 6.22 26.25 -28.19
C SER A 627 4.81 26.70 -28.51
N PHE A 628 3.84 26.08 -27.87
CA PHE A 628 2.43 26.41 -27.97
C PHE A 628 1.91 26.92 -26.65
N GLU A 629 1.06 27.92 -26.72
CA GLU A 629 0.23 28.31 -25.59
C GLU A 629 -0.84 27.23 -25.38
N ALA A 630 -1.03 26.84 -24.12
CA ALA A 630 -2.07 25.93 -23.71
C ALA A 630 -2.93 26.60 -22.62
N TRP A 631 -4.09 26.06 -22.32
CA TRP A 631 -4.93 26.49 -21.20
C TRP A 631 -5.02 25.34 -20.23
N ALA A 632 -4.55 25.48 -18.99
CA ALA A 632 -4.58 24.40 -18.02
C ALA A 632 -5.97 24.26 -17.36
N SER A 633 -6.33 23.03 -16.99
CA SER A 633 -7.53 22.79 -16.19
C SER A 633 -7.42 23.53 -14.85
N HIS A 634 -8.55 24.02 -14.33
CA HIS A 634 -8.62 24.59 -12.99
C HIS A 634 -8.18 23.56 -11.93
N HIS A 635 -8.49 22.29 -12.17
CA HIS A 635 -8.18 21.16 -11.28
C HIS A 635 -6.88 20.44 -11.64
N SER A 636 -6.08 20.98 -12.57
CA SER A 636 -4.76 20.43 -12.91
C SER A 636 -3.82 20.53 -11.70
N PRO A 637 -2.95 19.54 -11.45
CA PRO A 637 -2.20 19.47 -10.21
C PRO A 637 -1.12 20.56 -10.06
N ARG A 638 -0.63 21.18 -11.15
CA ARG A 638 0.29 22.35 -11.17
C ARG A 638 1.54 22.19 -10.29
N ILE A 639 2.08 20.97 -10.24
CA ILE A 639 3.19 20.60 -9.35
C ILE A 639 4.43 20.10 -10.08
N PHE A 640 4.33 19.69 -11.34
CA PHE A 640 5.44 19.21 -12.16
C PHE A 640 5.15 19.41 -13.64
N ASP A 641 6.21 19.54 -14.43
CA ASP A 641 6.16 19.45 -15.88
C ASP A 641 6.40 17.99 -16.30
N VAL A 642 5.95 17.60 -17.48
CA VAL A 642 6.11 16.24 -18.01
C VAL A 642 6.90 16.28 -19.30
N SER A 643 8.00 15.55 -19.36
CA SER A 643 8.81 15.36 -20.58
C SER A 643 8.72 13.91 -21.02
N ALA A 644 8.02 13.64 -22.12
CA ALA A 644 7.84 12.30 -22.68
C ALA A 644 7.45 12.36 -24.16
N GLU A 645 7.41 11.21 -24.82
CA GLU A 645 6.82 11.04 -26.15
C GLU A 645 5.33 11.37 -26.16
N LEU A 646 4.87 11.91 -27.28
CA LEU A 646 3.46 12.18 -27.54
C LEU A 646 2.83 10.99 -28.26
N VAL A 647 1.64 10.58 -27.83
CA VAL A 647 0.86 9.49 -28.43
C VAL A 647 -0.59 9.94 -28.64
N LEU A 648 -1.16 9.60 -29.80
CA LEU A 648 -2.59 9.84 -30.06
C LEU A 648 -3.45 8.83 -29.27
N ALA A 649 -4.53 9.29 -28.64
CA ALA A 649 -5.50 8.41 -28.01
C ALA A 649 -6.19 7.48 -29.03
N ASP A 650 -6.61 6.29 -28.60
CA ASP A 650 -7.52 5.41 -29.36
C ASP A 650 -8.70 4.99 -28.47
N PRO A 651 -9.95 5.47 -28.69
CA PRO A 651 -10.34 6.32 -29.80
C PRO A 651 -9.69 7.72 -29.72
N PRO A 652 -9.48 8.43 -30.85
CA PRO A 652 -8.83 9.74 -30.88
C PRO A 652 -9.48 10.79 -29.98
N ASP A 653 -10.80 10.70 -29.76
CA ASP A 653 -11.52 11.59 -28.86
C ASP A 653 -11.55 11.10 -27.41
N ALA A 654 -10.95 9.95 -27.06
CA ALA A 654 -11.01 9.38 -25.72
C ALA A 654 -12.44 9.37 -25.12
N SER A 655 -13.46 9.10 -25.95
CA SER A 655 -14.87 8.99 -25.52
C SER A 655 -15.15 7.75 -24.67
N GLY A 656 -14.23 6.78 -24.66
CA GLY A 656 -14.25 5.62 -23.80
C GLY A 656 -12.85 5.20 -23.36
N PRO A 657 -12.72 4.05 -22.67
CA PRO A 657 -11.43 3.49 -22.28
C PRO A 657 -10.45 3.37 -23.47
N LEU A 658 -9.20 3.78 -23.27
CA LEU A 658 -8.20 3.79 -24.34
C LEU A 658 -7.79 2.36 -24.73
N ARG A 659 -8.01 2.00 -25.99
CA ARG A 659 -7.65 0.70 -26.59
C ARG A 659 -6.14 0.53 -26.74
N ASN A 660 -5.43 1.64 -26.93
CA ASN A 660 -3.98 1.69 -27.03
C ASN A 660 -3.29 1.96 -25.68
N ALA A 661 -3.86 1.51 -24.57
CA ALA A 661 -3.30 1.73 -23.23
C ALA A 661 -1.82 1.32 -23.10
N HIS A 662 -1.41 0.24 -23.79
CA HIS A 662 -0.02 -0.21 -23.84
C HIS A 662 0.94 0.82 -24.47
N ALA A 663 0.48 1.58 -25.46
CA ALA A 663 1.25 2.64 -26.11
C ALA A 663 1.20 3.96 -25.32
N VAL A 664 0.12 4.19 -24.57
CA VAL A 664 -0.11 5.40 -23.78
C VAL A 664 0.70 5.44 -22.48
N ARG A 665 0.98 4.27 -21.91
CA ARG A 665 1.66 4.14 -20.63
C ARG A 665 2.99 4.91 -20.59
N ASP A 666 3.18 5.71 -19.54
CA ASP A 666 4.38 6.51 -19.27
C ASP A 666 4.67 7.58 -20.36
N ARG A 667 3.66 7.98 -21.14
CA ARG A 667 3.74 8.99 -22.21
C ARG A 667 2.71 10.11 -22.04
N VAL A 668 2.81 11.16 -22.87
CA VAL A 668 1.81 12.24 -22.95
C VAL A 668 0.78 11.90 -24.03
N VAL A 669 -0.51 11.96 -23.67
CA VAL A 669 -1.60 11.64 -24.59
C VAL A 669 -2.13 12.90 -25.26
N LEU A 670 -2.33 12.82 -26.57
CA LEU A 670 -3.11 13.78 -27.34
C LEU A 670 -4.51 13.19 -27.60
N ALA A 671 -5.56 13.88 -27.15
CA ALA A 671 -6.95 13.52 -27.40
C ALA A 671 -7.70 14.67 -28.09
N LEU A 672 -8.53 14.35 -29.08
CA LEU A 672 -9.37 15.32 -29.78
C LEU A 672 -10.52 15.80 -28.90
N ARG A 673 -10.86 17.08 -29.02
CA ARG A 673 -12.05 17.67 -28.41
C ARG A 673 -13.34 17.08 -29.03
N GLY A 674 -14.35 16.81 -28.19
CA GLY A 674 -15.66 16.26 -28.62
C GLY A 674 -16.03 14.95 -27.92
N GLY A 675 -17.18 14.36 -28.24
CA GLY A 675 -17.61 13.04 -27.72
C GLY A 675 -18.08 13.03 -26.26
N VAL A 676 -17.19 13.34 -25.31
CA VAL A 676 -17.46 13.33 -23.87
C VAL A 676 -16.86 14.57 -23.17
N PRO A 677 -17.35 14.94 -21.97
CA PRO A 677 -16.73 15.99 -21.15
C PRO A 677 -15.25 15.73 -20.87
N PHE A 678 -14.46 16.81 -20.71
CA PHE A 678 -13.00 16.73 -20.57
C PHE A 678 -12.53 15.89 -19.38
N VAL A 679 -13.29 15.90 -18.29
CA VAL A 679 -13.01 15.11 -17.10
C VAL A 679 -12.98 13.60 -17.39
N PHE A 680 -13.82 13.09 -18.30
CA PHE A 680 -13.82 11.67 -18.65
C PHE A 680 -12.61 11.30 -19.49
N LYS A 681 -12.21 12.16 -20.43
CA LYS A 681 -10.96 11.98 -21.21
C LYS A 681 -9.75 11.89 -20.28
N LEU A 682 -9.70 12.76 -19.27
CA LEU A 682 -8.67 12.76 -18.23
C LEU A 682 -8.66 11.43 -17.48
N HIS A 683 -9.81 10.95 -17.03
CA HIS A 683 -9.91 9.67 -16.31
C HIS A 683 -9.51 8.48 -17.16
N TYR A 684 -9.89 8.43 -18.44
CA TYR A 684 -9.49 7.35 -19.35
C TYR A 684 -8.00 7.38 -19.65
N ALA A 685 -7.41 8.55 -19.88
CA ALA A 685 -5.97 8.70 -20.08
C ALA A 685 -5.19 8.29 -18.81
N GLN A 686 -5.63 8.74 -17.63
CA GLN A 686 -4.99 8.40 -16.36
C GLN A 686 -5.07 6.90 -16.06
N ARG A 687 -6.22 6.25 -16.31
CA ARG A 687 -6.39 4.79 -16.15
C ARG A 687 -5.51 4.00 -17.12
N ALA A 688 -5.21 4.56 -18.29
CA ALA A 688 -4.30 3.98 -19.27
C ALA A 688 -2.81 4.19 -18.91
N GLY A 689 -2.49 4.89 -17.81
CA GLY A 689 -1.11 5.13 -17.37
C GLY A 689 -0.43 6.32 -18.06
N ALA A 690 -1.20 7.26 -18.63
CA ALA A 690 -0.64 8.50 -19.16
C ALA A 690 0.00 9.35 -18.06
N LEU A 691 1.07 10.08 -18.38
CA LEU A 691 1.69 11.05 -17.46
C LEU A 691 1.10 12.46 -17.60
N GLY A 692 0.42 12.73 -18.71
CA GLY A 692 -0.24 14.00 -19.00
C GLY A 692 -1.21 13.89 -20.16
N LEU A 693 -2.18 14.82 -20.23
CA LEU A 693 -3.20 14.87 -21.27
C LEU A 693 -3.23 16.25 -21.94
N ILE A 694 -3.15 16.24 -23.27
CA ILE A 694 -3.38 17.39 -24.15
C ILE A 694 -4.71 17.17 -24.88
N ILE A 695 -5.66 18.08 -24.69
CA ILE A 695 -6.91 18.12 -25.43
C ILE A 695 -6.74 19.05 -26.62
N ALA A 696 -6.97 18.53 -27.83
CA ALA A 696 -6.75 19.23 -29.09
C ALA A 696 -8.07 19.76 -29.68
N ASP A 697 -8.19 21.07 -29.84
CA ASP A 697 -9.29 21.70 -30.58
C ASP A 697 -9.06 21.64 -32.10
N ALA A 698 -8.96 20.43 -32.67
CA ALA A 698 -8.68 20.24 -34.10
C ALA A 698 -9.74 20.87 -35.02
N ASN A 699 -10.99 20.93 -34.56
CA ASN A 699 -12.12 21.47 -35.31
C ASN A 699 -12.26 23.01 -35.19
N GLY A 700 -11.42 23.67 -34.38
CA GLY A 700 -11.46 25.13 -34.23
C GLY A 700 -12.68 25.66 -33.46
N SER A 701 -13.25 24.86 -32.57
CA SER A 701 -14.42 25.21 -31.75
C SER A 701 -14.16 26.43 -30.86
N CYS A 702 -12.91 26.67 -30.48
CA CYS A 702 -12.48 27.80 -29.66
C CYS A 702 -12.32 29.11 -30.45
N SER A 703 -12.55 29.11 -31.77
CA SER A 703 -12.41 30.30 -32.62
C SER A 703 -11.07 31.04 -32.45
N GLY A 704 -10.00 30.30 -32.10
CA GLY A 704 -8.65 30.85 -31.90
C GLY A 704 -8.40 31.56 -30.55
N SER A 705 -9.30 31.46 -29.57
CA SER A 705 -9.11 32.10 -28.26
C SER A 705 -9.52 31.20 -27.08
N PHE A 706 -8.92 31.42 -25.91
CA PHE A 706 -9.23 30.69 -24.68
C PHE A 706 -10.20 31.48 -23.79
N ASP A 707 -11.44 31.60 -24.24
CA ASP A 707 -12.48 32.38 -23.56
C ASP A 707 -13.75 31.53 -23.31
N GLN A 708 -14.83 32.19 -22.91
CA GLN A 708 -16.12 31.53 -22.64
C GLN A 708 -16.78 30.96 -23.91
N SER A 709 -16.39 31.40 -25.11
CA SER A 709 -16.86 30.78 -26.36
C SER A 709 -16.18 29.43 -26.56
N CYS A 710 -14.92 29.29 -26.14
CA CYS A 710 -14.18 28.05 -26.16
C CYS A 710 -14.63 27.07 -25.08
N VAL A 711 -14.71 27.48 -23.81
CA VAL A 711 -15.21 26.65 -22.70
C VAL A 711 -16.20 27.48 -21.86
N PRO A 712 -17.52 27.27 -22.01
CA PRO A 712 -18.51 28.03 -21.27
C PRO A 712 -18.27 28.00 -19.76
N GLY A 713 -18.32 29.18 -19.13
CA GLY A 713 -18.10 29.33 -17.69
C GLY A 713 -16.64 29.49 -17.25
N ALA A 714 -15.67 29.47 -18.16
CA ALA A 714 -14.28 29.78 -17.83
C ALA A 714 -13.68 30.77 -18.83
N ASP A 715 -12.80 31.64 -18.35
CA ASP A 715 -12.10 32.62 -19.20
C ASP A 715 -10.62 32.72 -18.80
N LYS A 716 -9.72 32.33 -19.72
CA LYS A 716 -8.28 32.38 -19.47
C LYS A 716 -7.80 33.82 -19.25
N GLY A 717 -8.39 34.80 -19.91
CA GLY A 717 -8.10 36.23 -19.71
C GLY A 717 -8.34 36.69 -18.26
N ARG A 718 -9.23 36.00 -17.54
CA ARG A 718 -9.51 36.20 -16.10
C ARG A 718 -8.64 35.36 -15.18
N ARG A 719 -7.65 34.64 -15.73
CA ARG A 719 -6.79 33.67 -15.02
C ARG A 719 -7.56 32.48 -14.45
N GLU A 720 -8.70 32.15 -15.03
CA GLU A 720 -9.45 30.95 -14.70
C GLU A 720 -8.86 29.79 -15.49
N GLY A 721 -8.73 28.62 -14.87
CA GLY A 721 -8.47 27.38 -15.61
C GLY A 721 -9.75 26.91 -16.29
N PHE A 722 -9.65 26.15 -17.39
CA PHE A 722 -10.84 25.55 -17.96
C PHE A 722 -11.47 24.59 -16.93
N ALA A 723 -12.80 24.45 -16.95
CA ALA A 723 -13.58 23.73 -15.93
C ALA A 723 -13.66 24.39 -14.53
N ALA A 724 -13.30 25.67 -14.37
CA ALA A 724 -13.39 26.36 -13.06
C ALA A 724 -14.79 26.36 -12.42
N GLN A 725 -15.86 26.29 -13.21
CA GLN A 725 -17.25 26.22 -12.74
C GLN A 725 -17.81 24.80 -12.68
N GLU A 726 -17.02 23.79 -13.06
CA GLU A 726 -17.45 22.40 -12.97
C GLU A 726 -17.43 21.91 -11.51
N ARG A 727 -18.23 20.88 -11.21
CA ARG A 727 -18.30 20.33 -9.85
C ARG A 727 -16.96 19.67 -9.51
N HIS A 728 -16.29 20.21 -8.49
CA HIS A 728 -15.01 19.73 -7.95
C HIS A 728 -14.95 18.19 -7.80
N ARG A 729 -16.03 17.56 -7.32
CA ARG A 729 -16.13 16.09 -7.10
C ARG A 729 -15.71 15.22 -8.29
N LEU A 730 -16.01 15.62 -9.52
CA LEU A 730 -15.63 14.84 -10.71
C LEU A 730 -14.13 14.94 -11.02
N TRP A 731 -13.50 16.02 -10.56
CA TRP A 731 -12.09 16.33 -10.78
C TRP A 731 -11.20 16.01 -9.58
N ASP A 732 -11.75 15.59 -8.44
CA ASP A 732 -11.01 15.18 -7.21
C ASP A 732 -9.93 14.13 -7.47
N GLN A 733 -10.12 13.33 -8.52
CA GLN A 733 -9.24 12.24 -8.92
C GLN A 733 -8.24 12.65 -10.02
N ALA A 734 -8.19 13.92 -10.43
CA ALA A 734 -7.18 14.43 -11.35
C ALA A 734 -5.79 14.35 -10.69
N ARG A 735 -4.86 13.58 -11.28
CA ARG A 735 -3.48 13.43 -10.80
C ARG A 735 -2.43 13.77 -11.86
N ILE A 736 -2.83 13.91 -13.12
CA ILE A 736 -1.93 14.22 -14.24
C ILE A 736 -2.22 15.63 -14.80
N PRO A 737 -1.20 16.36 -15.30
CA PRO A 737 -1.39 17.63 -15.99
C PRO A 737 -2.38 17.50 -17.15
N CYS A 738 -3.35 18.41 -17.21
CA CYS A 738 -4.36 18.43 -18.24
C CYS A 738 -4.49 19.83 -18.86
N VAL A 739 -4.21 19.94 -20.16
CA VAL A 739 -4.23 21.20 -20.89
C VAL A 739 -5.08 21.12 -22.15
N LEU A 740 -5.65 22.25 -22.58
CA LEU A 740 -6.35 22.44 -23.85
C LEU A 740 -5.46 23.27 -24.78
N VAL A 741 -5.33 22.86 -26.05
CA VAL A 741 -4.60 23.60 -27.08
C VAL A 741 -5.51 23.99 -28.25
N LEU A 742 -5.23 25.16 -28.85
CA LEU A 742 -5.97 25.69 -29.99
C LEU A 742 -5.68 24.93 -31.29
N GLN A 743 -6.49 25.19 -32.31
CA GLN A 743 -6.46 24.51 -33.60
C GLN A 743 -5.07 24.47 -34.27
N ASP A 744 -4.32 25.56 -34.25
CA ASP A 744 -3.00 25.61 -34.91
C ASP A 744 -1.99 24.68 -34.23
N ALA A 745 -1.99 24.64 -32.90
CA ALA A 745 -1.18 23.72 -32.13
C ALA A 745 -1.65 22.27 -32.31
N ALA A 746 -2.97 22.05 -32.30
CA ALA A 746 -3.57 20.73 -32.53
C ALA A 746 -3.15 20.14 -33.89
N LYS A 747 -3.23 20.94 -34.97
CA LYS A 747 -2.83 20.51 -36.31
C LYS A 747 -1.34 20.19 -36.40
N ASP A 748 -0.47 21.03 -35.84
CA ASP A 748 0.98 20.75 -35.84
C ASP A 748 1.33 19.48 -35.06
N LEU A 749 0.71 19.27 -33.89
CA LEU A 749 0.93 18.05 -33.10
C LEU A 749 0.44 16.80 -33.83
N LEU A 750 -0.72 16.85 -34.50
CA LEU A 750 -1.26 15.74 -35.30
C LEU A 750 -0.40 15.45 -36.54
N GLU A 751 0.06 16.49 -37.25
CA GLU A 751 0.96 16.34 -38.39
C GLU A 751 2.27 15.64 -38.02
N ARG A 752 2.78 15.88 -36.81
CA ARG A 752 4.00 15.23 -36.31
C ARG A 752 3.80 13.78 -35.90
N LEU A 753 2.58 13.37 -35.56
CA LEU A 753 2.23 11.97 -35.25
C LEU A 753 1.96 11.15 -36.52
N ASN A 754 1.64 11.82 -37.64
CA ASN A 754 1.38 11.18 -38.93
C ASN A 754 2.62 11.08 -39.85
N ARG A 755 3.79 11.54 -39.38
CA ARG A 755 5.08 11.39 -40.07
C ARG A 755 5.85 10.23 -39.50
#